data_AF-A0A5C5V0M5-F1
#
_entry.id   AF-A0A5C5V0M5-F1
#
_cell.length_a   1.000
_cell.length_b   1.000
_cell.length_c   1.000
_cell.angle_alpha   90.00
_cell.angle_beta   90.00
_cell.angle_gamma   90.00
#
_symmetry.space_group_name_H-M   'P 1'
#
loop_
_entity.id
_entity.type
_entity.pdbx_description
1 polymer ?
#
loop_
_entity_poly.entity_id
_entity_poly.type
_entity_poly.pdbx_seq_one_letter_code
_entity_poly.pdbx_strand_id
1 'polypeptide(L)'
;MKANLRTAALVAALVAAPLAGGAMAQENVWIGSDGGFGGDDSSFSDDNNWSFLIAPDGTFSRAVIGGDPGLEVDPNPVVEVDGNLSSTPTPQLVLGRGGAYSGTLNVGAGDNLVVGPGTESTAGDVPANLIVGLDGGRGTLNVTGGVLTIGNELSTPSNGAAASAINLSGSASVSAASAFLDKNLTITGGGVSLAISGNAILGQGGTHTWSFGAGGPSAISVGGQLDLGGTLKIDTQGMTPAVGTSYLLADSGSVINGFGAVDVSDVPGISLGVSVRTSTAAGGANGFETSIVFEQQPVLIVNRRTGEVSMQNPGSSATLAFDAYTVGSAAGSLNDSNFLTFAPAEGWQVANKSQTALSELNPLSSGTVAANTTVALGDVFQPAPQAFGVDTDDVTFRFSTPGSNVFTNGVILYEGIPTDTLTLNVDRTTGEAQILNGFREAVTIDTYVIDSASGSLDASLAGWDSLENQSVGGGLWEEAIRDAATLSELAPIGDLTIAASEGVLIGAPYDFDSPSAEEDLVFRFALPNENFFRFGKVVFDDMLTTLPQGGLVGDYNGDGTVDAADYTIWRDNLGQDPSALAANSRAPGASGPIDQGDYVAWRNNYGQTNAAVGAAAGSVPEPASICLAALVFLTTQRRRR
;
A
#
# COMPACT_ATOMS: atom_id res chain seq x y z
N MET A 1 -53.81 41.57 -2.20
CA MET A 1 -54.39 41.52 -3.56
C MET A 1 -53.34 41.88 -4.59
N LYS A 2 -52.51 40.91 -5.01
CA LYS A 2 -51.53 41.02 -6.13
C LYS A 2 -50.92 39.65 -6.47
N ALA A 3 -51.78 38.65 -6.63
CA ALA A 3 -51.43 37.42 -7.34
C ALA A 3 -51.70 37.60 -8.84
N ASN A 4 -51.29 36.61 -9.65
CA ASN A 4 -51.53 36.48 -11.10
C ASN A 4 -50.77 37.49 -11.98
N LEU A 5 -49.72 37.00 -12.67
CA LEU A 5 -49.42 37.34 -14.08
C LEU A 5 -48.22 36.57 -14.67
N ARG A 6 -47.27 36.05 -13.86
CA ARG A 6 -46.14 35.27 -14.37
C ARG A 6 -46.48 33.80 -14.65
N THR A 7 -47.19 33.12 -13.74
CA THR A 7 -47.47 31.66 -13.83
C THR A 7 -48.22 31.26 -15.11
N ALA A 8 -49.14 32.11 -15.60
CA ALA A 8 -49.93 31.82 -16.79
C ALA A 8 -49.14 31.93 -18.11
N ALA A 9 -48.00 32.64 -18.13
CA ALA A 9 -47.21 32.85 -19.35
C ALA A 9 -46.35 31.62 -19.71
N LEU A 10 -45.90 30.86 -18.70
CA LEU A 10 -45.08 29.66 -18.91
C LEU A 10 -45.95 28.48 -19.38
N VAL A 11 -47.10 28.26 -18.71
CA VAL A 11 -48.07 27.21 -19.09
C VAL A 11 -48.59 27.39 -20.52
N ALA A 12 -48.78 28.62 -20.99
CA ALA A 12 -49.22 28.91 -22.35
C ALA A 12 -48.16 28.60 -23.43
N ALA A 13 -46.87 28.51 -23.07
CA ALA A 13 -45.78 28.20 -24.00
C ALA A 13 -45.60 26.68 -24.22
N LEU A 14 -45.89 25.87 -23.19
CA LEU A 14 -45.62 24.42 -23.22
C LEU A 14 -46.75 23.59 -23.87
N VAL A 15 -47.99 24.10 -23.86
CA VAL A 15 -49.20 23.34 -24.27
C VAL A 15 -49.53 23.48 -25.77
N ALA A 16 -48.70 24.20 -26.56
CA ALA A 16 -49.12 24.76 -27.86
C ALA A 16 -48.25 24.41 -29.09
N ALA A 17 -47.73 23.18 -29.21
CA ALA A 17 -47.03 22.77 -30.44
C ALA A 17 -47.08 21.25 -30.81
N PRO A 18 -48.14 20.79 -31.51
CA PRO A 18 -48.09 19.55 -32.28
C PRO A 18 -48.05 19.84 -33.80
N LEU A 19 -46.88 19.80 -34.46
CA LEU A 19 -46.79 19.72 -35.93
C LEU A 19 -45.37 19.32 -36.45
N ALA A 20 -45.19 18.01 -36.70
CA ALA A 20 -44.28 17.37 -37.66
C ALA A 20 -42.92 18.03 -38.00
N GLY A 21 -41.81 17.52 -37.42
CA GLY A 21 -40.47 17.96 -37.82
C GLY A 21 -39.28 17.25 -37.13
N GLY A 22 -39.31 15.92 -37.03
CA GLY A 22 -38.34 15.15 -36.24
C GLY A 22 -38.81 14.92 -34.80
N ALA A 23 -38.36 13.82 -34.19
CA ALA A 23 -38.61 13.57 -32.77
C ALA A 23 -37.56 14.34 -31.96
N MET A 24 -37.99 15.40 -31.28
CA MET A 24 -37.19 16.00 -30.21
C MET A 24 -37.26 15.08 -29.00
N ALA A 25 -36.11 14.72 -28.43
CA ALA A 25 -36.04 13.99 -27.17
C ALA A 25 -36.84 14.72 -26.08
N GLN A 26 -37.79 14.04 -25.43
CA GLN A 26 -38.46 14.56 -24.24
C GLN A 26 -37.72 14.03 -23.01
N GLU A 27 -36.83 14.89 -22.49
CA GLU A 27 -36.07 14.65 -21.27
C GLU A 27 -36.91 15.12 -20.06
N ASN A 28 -37.26 14.23 -19.13
CA ASN A 28 -37.93 14.59 -17.89
C ASN A 28 -36.92 14.72 -16.75
N VAL A 29 -36.74 15.93 -16.24
CA VAL A 29 -35.73 16.27 -15.23
C VAL A 29 -36.38 16.32 -13.84
N TRP A 30 -35.67 15.82 -12.82
CA TRP A 30 -36.06 15.96 -11.42
C TRP A 30 -35.97 17.41 -10.96
N ILE A 31 -37.03 17.91 -10.30
CA ILE A 31 -37.13 19.29 -9.79
C ILE A 31 -37.46 19.37 -8.28
N GLY A 32 -37.90 18.28 -7.66
CA GLY A 32 -38.29 18.23 -6.23
C GLY A 32 -39.39 19.24 -5.85
N SER A 33 -39.56 19.51 -4.56
CA SER A 33 -40.53 20.51 -4.10
C SER A 33 -40.12 21.96 -4.41
N ASP A 34 -38.84 22.21 -4.73
CA ASP A 34 -38.30 23.50 -5.21
C ASP A 34 -38.98 23.97 -6.52
N GLY A 35 -39.57 23.05 -7.29
CA GLY A 35 -40.50 23.39 -8.38
C GLY A 35 -41.71 24.24 -7.94
N GLY A 36 -42.02 24.27 -6.64
CA GLY A 36 -43.09 25.06 -6.05
C GLY A 36 -44.48 24.42 -6.11
N PHE A 37 -44.56 23.13 -6.48
CA PHE A 37 -45.82 22.39 -6.65
C PHE A 37 -46.22 21.56 -5.42
N GLY A 38 -45.26 21.27 -4.52
CA GLY A 38 -45.53 20.69 -3.20
C GLY A 38 -45.67 19.16 -3.17
N GLY A 39 -44.83 18.45 -3.94
CA GLY A 39 -44.66 16.99 -3.83
C GLY A 39 -43.83 16.57 -2.61
N ASP A 40 -43.69 15.26 -2.42
CA ASP A 40 -42.75 14.65 -1.47
C ASP A 40 -41.33 14.66 -2.06
N ASP A 41 -40.41 15.47 -1.50
CA ASP A 41 -39.02 15.66 -1.99
C ASP A 41 -38.18 14.38 -2.23
N SER A 42 -38.67 13.19 -1.88
CA SER A 42 -37.98 11.91 -2.08
C SER A 42 -38.66 10.95 -3.06
N SER A 43 -39.98 11.04 -3.27
CA SER A 43 -40.76 10.02 -4.00
C SER A 43 -40.48 10.02 -5.51
N PHE A 44 -39.99 8.88 -6.05
CA PHE A 44 -39.86 8.69 -7.50
C PHE A 44 -41.22 8.78 -8.21
N SER A 45 -42.27 8.24 -7.60
CA SER A 45 -43.61 8.13 -8.20
C SER A 45 -44.49 9.38 -8.11
N ASP A 46 -44.13 10.39 -7.30
CA ASP A 46 -44.86 11.65 -7.23
C ASP A 46 -44.63 12.52 -8.48
N ASP A 47 -45.66 12.61 -9.31
CA ASP A 47 -45.75 13.46 -10.50
C ASP A 47 -45.19 14.89 -10.29
N ASN A 48 -45.36 15.47 -9.09
CA ASN A 48 -45.00 16.87 -8.81
C ASN A 48 -43.48 17.11 -8.72
N ASN A 49 -42.67 16.06 -8.56
CA ASN A 49 -41.21 16.15 -8.47
C ASN A 49 -40.51 16.22 -9.83
N TRP A 50 -41.28 16.16 -10.93
CA TRP A 50 -40.75 16.02 -12.28
C TRP A 50 -41.11 17.21 -13.15
N SER A 51 -40.20 17.61 -14.04
CA SER A 51 -40.29 18.81 -14.89
C SER A 51 -41.56 18.92 -15.75
N PHE A 52 -42.20 17.79 -16.08
CA PHE A 52 -43.46 17.73 -16.82
C PHE A 52 -44.73 17.60 -15.95
N LEU A 53 -44.59 17.58 -14.63
CA LEU A 53 -45.65 17.27 -13.66
C LEU A 53 -46.32 15.90 -13.90
N ILE A 54 -45.50 14.92 -14.32
CA ILE A 54 -45.82 13.52 -14.55
C ILE A 54 -44.55 12.71 -14.26
N ALA A 55 -44.65 11.60 -13.52
CA ALA A 55 -43.55 10.69 -13.28
C ALA A 55 -43.07 9.99 -14.58
N PRO A 56 -41.77 9.64 -14.73
CA PRO A 56 -41.25 9.15 -16.01
C PRO A 56 -41.80 7.78 -16.41
N ASP A 57 -42.48 7.72 -17.55
CA ASP A 57 -42.91 6.49 -18.22
C ASP A 57 -42.27 6.34 -19.61
N GLY A 58 -42.64 5.27 -20.32
CA GLY A 58 -42.18 4.99 -21.68
C GLY A 58 -42.66 5.95 -22.78
N THR A 59 -43.29 7.10 -22.45
CA THR A 59 -43.52 8.18 -23.43
C THR A 59 -42.35 9.14 -23.55
N PHE A 60 -41.53 9.26 -22.49
CA PHE A 60 -40.30 10.05 -22.49
C PHE A 60 -39.15 9.30 -23.17
N SER A 61 -38.11 10.03 -23.58
CA SER A 61 -36.89 9.43 -24.12
C SER A 61 -35.81 9.22 -23.05
N ARG A 62 -35.76 10.12 -22.06
CA ARG A 62 -34.79 10.13 -20.97
C ARG A 62 -35.39 10.73 -19.70
N ALA A 63 -35.02 10.21 -18.53
CA ALA A 63 -35.26 10.76 -17.22
C ALA A 63 -33.91 11.13 -16.58
N VAL A 64 -33.83 12.27 -15.89
CA VAL A 64 -32.57 12.76 -15.28
C VAL A 64 -32.81 13.11 -13.82
N ILE A 65 -32.08 12.44 -12.92
CA ILE A 65 -31.97 12.81 -11.51
C ILE A 65 -30.66 13.60 -11.36
N GLY A 66 -30.79 14.90 -11.14
CA GLY A 66 -29.68 15.87 -11.21
C GLY A 66 -29.77 16.78 -12.43
N GLY A 67 -28.63 17.30 -12.88
CA GLY A 67 -28.56 18.49 -13.73
C GLY A 67 -29.08 18.40 -15.17
N ASP A 68 -29.78 19.47 -15.57
CA ASP A 68 -29.97 19.88 -16.95
C ASP A 68 -29.53 21.37 -17.13
N PRO A 69 -28.62 21.71 -18.07
CA PRO A 69 -28.08 23.07 -18.26
C PRO A 69 -29.10 24.13 -18.75
N GLY A 70 -30.03 24.53 -17.88
CA GLY A 70 -31.02 25.56 -18.16
C GLY A 70 -32.15 25.66 -17.13
N LEU A 71 -32.30 24.65 -16.27
CA LEU A 71 -33.28 24.61 -15.18
C LEU A 71 -32.59 24.92 -13.83
N GLU A 72 -33.29 25.65 -12.97
CA GLU A 72 -32.87 25.94 -11.59
C GLU A 72 -33.38 24.78 -10.70
N VAL A 73 -32.61 23.69 -10.68
CA VAL A 73 -32.89 22.44 -9.95
C VAL A 73 -31.91 22.23 -8.79
N ASP A 74 -32.29 21.37 -7.84
CA ASP A 74 -31.36 20.86 -6.81
C ASP A 74 -30.09 20.28 -7.48
N PRO A 75 -28.88 20.73 -7.10
CA PRO A 75 -27.65 20.16 -7.61
C PRO A 75 -27.32 18.76 -7.08
N ASN A 76 -27.98 18.24 -6.02
CA ASN A 76 -27.64 16.96 -5.39
C ASN A 76 -28.84 16.09 -4.93
N PRO A 77 -29.88 15.87 -5.77
CA PRO A 77 -31.10 15.17 -5.36
C PRO A 77 -30.86 13.72 -4.93
N VAL A 78 -31.66 13.29 -3.95
CA VAL A 78 -31.72 11.91 -3.45
C VAL A 78 -33.16 11.42 -3.59
N VAL A 79 -33.35 10.39 -4.41
CA VAL A 79 -34.67 9.88 -4.80
C VAL A 79 -34.85 8.44 -4.35
N GLU A 80 -35.97 8.15 -3.71
CA GLU A 80 -36.39 6.83 -3.25
C GLU A 80 -37.40 6.23 -4.25
N VAL A 81 -37.18 4.99 -4.70
CA VAL A 81 -38.22 4.22 -5.40
C VAL A 81 -39.25 3.75 -4.38
N ASP A 82 -40.46 4.26 -4.50
CA ASP A 82 -41.57 4.03 -3.58
C ASP A 82 -42.55 2.97 -4.11
N GLY A 83 -42.30 1.71 -3.74
CA GLY A 83 -43.14 0.57 -4.09
C GLY A 83 -42.80 -0.09 -5.43
N ASN A 84 -43.81 -0.71 -6.06
CA ASN A 84 -43.61 -1.58 -7.21
C ASN A 84 -44.04 -0.92 -8.53
N LEU A 85 -43.07 -0.33 -9.23
CA LEU A 85 -43.24 0.41 -10.49
C LEU A 85 -43.08 -0.48 -11.74
N SER A 86 -43.05 -1.82 -11.59
CA SER A 86 -42.80 -2.75 -12.72
C SER A 86 -43.85 -2.76 -13.83
N SER A 87 -45.06 -2.24 -13.58
CA SER A 87 -46.09 -2.04 -14.60
C SER A 87 -45.86 -0.81 -15.49
N THR A 88 -44.94 0.07 -15.10
CA THR A 88 -44.65 1.35 -15.74
C THR A 88 -43.14 1.48 -15.97
N PRO A 89 -42.57 0.82 -17.00
CA PRO A 89 -41.17 0.95 -17.33
C PRO A 89 -40.79 2.41 -17.58
N THR A 90 -39.76 2.88 -16.88
CA THR A 90 -39.21 4.23 -17.02
C THR A 90 -38.38 4.31 -18.32
N PRO A 91 -38.08 5.52 -18.84
CA PRO A 91 -37.22 5.68 -20.02
C PRO A 91 -35.74 5.39 -19.67
N GLN A 92 -34.78 5.78 -20.52
CA GLN A 92 -33.37 5.84 -20.10
C GLN A 92 -33.24 6.74 -18.87
N LEU A 93 -32.71 6.22 -17.76
CA LEU A 93 -32.52 6.95 -16.52
C LEU A 93 -31.04 7.34 -16.34
N VAL A 94 -30.78 8.61 -16.02
CA VAL A 94 -29.44 9.15 -15.79
C VAL A 94 -29.35 9.75 -14.38
N LEU A 95 -28.36 9.33 -13.60
CA LEU A 95 -28.08 9.82 -12.26
C LEU A 95 -26.82 10.71 -12.30
N GLY A 96 -26.95 12.00 -11.97
CA GLY A 96 -25.83 12.94 -11.90
C GLY A 96 -25.18 13.25 -13.26
N ARG A 97 -25.75 14.22 -13.99
CA ARG A 97 -25.27 14.70 -15.30
C ARG A 97 -24.63 16.09 -15.19
N GLY A 98 -23.43 16.25 -15.74
CA GLY A 98 -22.68 17.51 -15.73
C GLY A 98 -21.88 17.74 -14.44
N GLY A 99 -20.61 18.14 -14.55
CA GLY A 99 -19.67 18.23 -13.42
C GLY A 99 -19.95 19.22 -12.28
N ALA A 100 -21.10 19.88 -12.26
CA ALA A 100 -21.58 20.67 -11.12
C ALA A 100 -22.70 19.96 -10.32
N TYR A 101 -23.14 18.79 -10.77
CA TYR A 101 -24.32 18.09 -10.28
C TYR A 101 -24.00 16.66 -9.83
N SER A 102 -24.74 16.20 -8.84
CA SER A 102 -24.87 14.79 -8.50
C SER A 102 -26.32 14.32 -8.63
N GLY A 103 -26.55 13.03 -8.44
CA GLY A 103 -27.89 12.47 -8.38
C GLY A 103 -27.85 11.08 -7.77
N THR A 104 -28.71 10.83 -6.78
CA THR A 104 -28.76 9.56 -6.04
C THR A 104 -30.12 8.90 -6.25
N LEU A 105 -30.11 7.61 -6.59
CA LEU A 105 -31.31 6.76 -6.61
C LEU A 105 -31.14 5.63 -5.59
N ASN A 106 -32.15 5.47 -4.74
CA ASN A 106 -32.25 4.43 -3.73
C ASN A 106 -33.41 3.48 -4.09
N VAL A 107 -33.18 2.17 -3.99
CA VAL A 107 -34.21 1.13 -4.22
C VAL A 107 -34.27 0.22 -2.99
N GLY A 108 -35.31 0.40 -2.19
CA GLY A 108 -35.48 -0.19 -0.87
C GLY A 108 -36.07 -1.61 -0.85
N ALA A 109 -36.12 -2.20 0.35
CA ALA A 109 -36.51 -3.60 0.54
C ALA A 109 -38.04 -3.80 0.40
N GLY A 110 -38.45 -4.26 -0.78
CA GLY A 110 -39.86 -4.41 -1.18
C GLY A 110 -40.21 -3.57 -2.41
N ASP A 111 -39.35 -2.62 -2.76
CA ASP A 111 -39.50 -1.72 -3.89
C ASP A 111 -38.93 -2.35 -5.17
N ASN A 112 -39.47 -1.95 -6.33
CA ASN A 112 -39.17 -2.58 -7.61
C ASN A 112 -39.26 -1.58 -8.77
N LEU A 113 -38.12 -1.31 -9.42
CA LEU A 113 -38.01 -0.42 -10.58
C LEU A 113 -37.69 -1.21 -11.85
N VAL A 114 -38.37 -0.87 -12.95
CA VAL A 114 -38.03 -1.33 -14.30
C VAL A 114 -37.59 -0.13 -15.13
N VAL A 115 -36.34 -0.14 -15.57
CA VAL A 115 -35.76 0.85 -16.49
C VAL A 115 -35.82 0.28 -17.90
N GLY A 116 -36.68 0.84 -18.74
CA GLY A 116 -36.99 0.33 -20.06
C GLY A 116 -35.91 0.60 -21.12
N PRO A 117 -36.03 -0.02 -22.31
CA PRO A 117 -35.18 0.30 -23.45
C PRO A 117 -35.45 1.73 -23.92
N GLY A 118 -34.53 2.64 -23.60
CA GLY A 118 -34.59 4.03 -24.03
C GLY A 118 -34.62 4.18 -25.55
N THR A 119 -35.30 5.22 -26.03
CA THR A 119 -35.52 5.46 -27.48
C THR A 119 -34.37 6.21 -28.15
N GLU A 120 -33.45 6.77 -27.36
CA GLU A 120 -32.28 7.52 -27.82
C GLU A 120 -31.11 6.57 -28.15
N SER A 121 -30.56 6.71 -29.36
CA SER A 121 -29.32 6.07 -29.76
C SER A 121 -28.35 7.12 -30.31
N THR A 122 -27.38 7.50 -29.50
CA THR A 122 -26.15 8.15 -29.98
C THR A 122 -25.35 7.14 -30.81
N ALA A 123 -24.97 7.54 -32.02
CA ALA A 123 -24.43 6.62 -33.01
C ALA A 123 -22.97 6.22 -32.71
N GLY A 124 -22.79 5.11 -32.00
CA GLY A 124 -21.49 4.48 -31.76
C GLY A 124 -21.60 3.28 -30.82
N ASP A 125 -22.34 3.44 -29.73
CA ASP A 125 -22.29 2.57 -28.56
C ASP A 125 -23.59 1.77 -28.33
N VAL A 126 -23.53 0.82 -27.40
CA VAL A 126 -24.72 0.13 -26.87
C VAL A 126 -25.54 1.14 -26.06
N PRO A 127 -26.86 1.31 -26.30
CA PRO A 127 -27.64 2.32 -25.60
C PRO A 127 -27.88 1.89 -24.14
N ALA A 128 -27.07 2.43 -23.22
CA ALA A 128 -27.29 2.35 -21.79
C ALA A 128 -28.70 2.80 -21.41
N ASN A 129 -29.35 2.05 -20.52
CA ASN A 129 -30.68 2.40 -20.00
C ASN A 129 -30.59 2.95 -18.59
N LEU A 130 -29.63 2.52 -17.77
CA LEU A 130 -29.31 3.20 -16.51
C LEU A 130 -27.85 3.67 -16.55
N ILE A 131 -27.66 4.99 -16.49
CA ILE A 131 -26.35 5.65 -16.50
C ILE A 131 -26.11 6.29 -15.13
N VAL A 132 -24.99 5.96 -14.50
CA VAL A 132 -24.63 6.42 -13.14
C VAL A 132 -23.36 7.26 -13.22
N GLY A 133 -23.54 8.58 -13.34
CA GLY A 133 -22.50 9.59 -13.57
C GLY A 133 -22.28 9.84 -15.07
N LEU A 134 -22.53 11.06 -15.55
CA LEU A 134 -22.36 11.44 -16.96
C LEU A 134 -21.80 12.87 -17.09
N ASP A 135 -20.96 13.11 -18.10
CA ASP A 135 -20.38 14.44 -18.42
C ASP A 135 -19.74 15.16 -17.21
N GLY A 136 -18.99 14.41 -16.41
CA GLY A 136 -18.33 14.82 -15.18
C GLY A 136 -19.23 14.83 -13.94
N GLY A 137 -20.53 14.61 -14.09
CA GLY A 137 -21.49 14.53 -12.97
C GLY A 137 -21.34 13.25 -12.15
N ARG A 138 -21.79 13.31 -10.89
CA ARG A 138 -21.64 12.21 -9.92
C ARG A 138 -22.95 11.44 -9.72
N GLY A 139 -23.06 10.25 -10.29
CA GLY A 139 -24.19 9.36 -10.03
C GLY A 139 -23.97 8.50 -8.78
N THR A 140 -25.03 8.18 -8.05
CA THR A 140 -24.99 7.15 -7.00
C THR A 140 -26.25 6.29 -7.10
N LEU A 141 -26.07 4.98 -7.26
CA LEU A 141 -27.16 4.01 -7.27
C LEU A 141 -27.02 3.09 -6.05
N ASN A 142 -28.00 3.09 -5.17
CA ASN A 142 -28.05 2.19 -4.03
C ASN A 142 -29.25 1.23 -4.18
N VAL A 143 -28.99 -0.08 -4.18
CA VAL A 143 -30.05 -1.11 -4.13
C VAL A 143 -29.85 -1.91 -2.85
N THR A 144 -30.83 -1.84 -1.95
CA THR A 144 -30.73 -2.39 -0.59
C THR A 144 -31.96 -3.26 -0.32
N GLY A 145 -31.87 -4.52 -0.71
CA GLY A 145 -33.00 -5.46 -0.65
C GLY A 145 -34.06 -5.31 -1.75
N GLY A 146 -34.00 -4.24 -2.56
CA GLY A 146 -34.95 -3.97 -3.65
C GLY A 146 -34.67 -4.69 -4.96
N VAL A 147 -35.57 -4.51 -5.92
CA VAL A 147 -35.49 -5.11 -7.26
C VAL A 147 -35.28 -4.03 -8.33
N LEU A 148 -34.35 -4.26 -9.25
CA LEU A 148 -34.03 -3.35 -10.36
C LEU A 148 -33.83 -4.15 -11.65
N THR A 149 -34.69 -3.92 -12.64
CA THR A 149 -34.62 -4.57 -13.96
C THR A 149 -34.28 -3.54 -15.02
N ILE A 150 -33.22 -3.77 -15.80
CA ILE A 150 -32.70 -2.82 -16.78
C ILE A 150 -32.78 -3.46 -18.17
N GLY A 151 -33.45 -2.79 -19.12
CA GLY A 151 -33.79 -3.38 -20.42
C GLY A 151 -32.60 -3.75 -21.31
N ASN A 152 -31.48 -3.04 -21.17
CA ASN A 152 -30.27 -3.22 -21.98
C ASN A 152 -28.99 -3.11 -21.14
N GLU A 153 -28.29 -1.97 -21.15
CA GLU A 153 -27.02 -1.80 -20.42
C GLU A 153 -27.17 -0.99 -19.12
N LEU A 154 -26.49 -1.46 -18.05
CA LEU A 154 -26.16 -0.72 -16.83
C LEU A 154 -24.75 -0.13 -16.95
N SER A 155 -24.60 1.20 -16.80
CA SER A 155 -23.36 1.90 -17.16
C SER A 155 -22.87 2.86 -16.07
N THR A 156 -21.59 2.78 -15.71
CA THR A 156 -20.84 3.87 -15.05
C THR A 156 -19.76 4.35 -16.01
N PRO A 157 -20.09 5.21 -17.00
CA PRO A 157 -19.23 5.47 -18.15
C PRO A 157 -17.99 6.30 -17.81
N SER A 158 -16.96 6.18 -18.64
CA SER A 158 -15.65 6.80 -18.39
C SER A 158 -15.66 8.32 -18.21
N ASN A 159 -16.63 9.02 -18.81
CA ASN A 159 -16.83 10.46 -18.69
C ASN A 159 -17.61 10.89 -17.43
N GLY A 160 -18.14 9.97 -16.61
CA GLY A 160 -18.73 10.28 -15.30
C GLY A 160 -17.69 10.65 -14.24
N ALA A 161 -18.11 11.26 -13.13
CA ALA A 161 -17.21 11.57 -12.02
C ALA A 161 -16.56 10.30 -11.44
N ALA A 162 -15.27 10.36 -11.06
CA ALA A 162 -14.55 9.27 -10.42
C ALA A 162 -15.23 8.75 -9.12
N ALA A 163 -15.95 9.62 -8.42
CA ALA A 163 -16.72 9.30 -7.21
C ALA A 163 -18.16 8.81 -7.48
N SER A 164 -18.48 8.41 -8.73
CA SER A 164 -19.76 7.77 -9.06
C SER A 164 -19.73 6.29 -8.66
N ALA A 165 -20.84 5.76 -8.15
CA ALA A 165 -20.86 4.44 -7.52
C ALA A 165 -22.19 3.69 -7.70
N ILE A 166 -22.10 2.37 -7.83
CA ILE A 166 -23.22 1.42 -7.69
C ILE A 166 -22.97 0.59 -6.43
N ASN A 167 -23.89 0.65 -5.47
CA ASN A 167 -23.80 -0.07 -4.20
C ASN A 167 -24.98 -1.04 -4.05
N LEU A 168 -24.68 -2.33 -3.93
CA LEU A 168 -25.67 -3.41 -3.86
C LEU A 168 -25.54 -4.13 -2.52
N SER A 169 -26.63 -4.22 -1.74
CA SER A 169 -26.58 -4.78 -0.39
C SER A 169 -27.87 -5.50 0.04
N GLY A 170 -27.78 -6.26 1.14
CA GLY A 170 -28.90 -7.01 1.69
C GLY A 170 -29.35 -8.12 0.74
N SER A 171 -30.61 -8.09 0.31
CA SER A 171 -31.19 -9.01 -0.68
C SER A 171 -31.43 -8.36 -2.05
N ALA A 172 -30.58 -7.40 -2.45
CA ALA A 172 -30.73 -6.65 -3.70
C ALA A 172 -30.74 -7.57 -4.93
N SER A 173 -31.68 -7.34 -5.85
CA SER A 173 -31.82 -8.12 -7.09
C SER A 173 -31.79 -7.20 -8.30
N VAL A 174 -30.63 -7.13 -8.97
CA VAL A 174 -30.38 -6.29 -10.14
C VAL A 174 -30.18 -7.18 -11.37
N SER A 175 -30.80 -6.81 -12.49
CA SER A 175 -30.63 -7.52 -13.76
C SER A 175 -30.51 -6.60 -14.97
N ALA A 176 -29.69 -6.99 -15.95
CA ALA A 176 -29.50 -6.27 -17.22
C ALA A 176 -29.17 -7.22 -18.39
N ALA A 177 -29.19 -6.69 -19.62
CA ALA A 177 -28.67 -7.40 -20.78
C ALA A 177 -27.13 -7.28 -20.91
N SER A 178 -26.56 -6.17 -20.48
CA SER A 178 -25.11 -5.91 -20.47
C SER A 178 -24.71 -4.93 -19.37
N ALA A 179 -23.41 -4.81 -19.09
CA ALA A 179 -22.89 -3.79 -18.19
C ALA A 179 -21.52 -3.25 -18.61
N PHE A 180 -21.32 -1.93 -18.45
CA PHE A 180 -20.04 -1.25 -18.64
C PHE A 180 -19.73 -0.40 -17.39
N LEU A 181 -18.90 -0.94 -16.50
CA LEU A 181 -18.72 -0.39 -15.15
C LEU A 181 -17.32 0.21 -15.00
N ASP A 182 -17.08 1.43 -15.50
CA ASP A 182 -15.78 2.11 -15.47
C ASP A 182 -15.62 3.08 -14.28
N LYS A 183 -16.52 3.00 -13.29
CA LYS A 183 -16.41 3.63 -11.96
C LYS A 183 -16.68 2.58 -10.88
N ASN A 184 -16.98 3.00 -9.65
CA ASN A 184 -17.01 2.12 -8.49
C ASN A 184 -18.23 1.18 -8.48
N LEU A 185 -17.99 -0.08 -8.14
CA LEU A 185 -19.01 -1.07 -7.80
C LEU A 185 -18.75 -1.56 -6.37
N THR A 186 -19.79 -1.68 -5.55
CA THR A 186 -19.73 -2.26 -4.21
C THR A 186 -20.79 -3.34 -4.08
N ILE A 187 -20.40 -4.56 -3.70
CA ILE A 187 -21.31 -5.67 -3.40
C ILE A 187 -21.09 -6.08 -1.93
N THR A 188 -22.13 -5.94 -1.12
CA THR A 188 -22.05 -6.13 0.34
C THR A 188 -22.89 -7.33 0.81
N GLY A 189 -22.20 -8.34 1.36
CA GLY A 189 -22.78 -9.57 1.90
C GLY A 189 -23.07 -10.66 0.86
N GLY A 190 -23.66 -11.77 1.32
CA GLY A 190 -23.95 -12.98 0.54
C GLY A 190 -25.41 -13.15 0.10
N GLY A 191 -26.19 -12.05 0.00
CA GLY A 191 -27.62 -12.07 -0.38
C GLY A 191 -27.96 -11.34 -1.68
N VAL A 192 -26.97 -10.73 -2.34
CA VAL A 192 -27.15 -9.90 -3.55
C VAL A 192 -27.19 -10.79 -4.80
N SER A 193 -28.02 -10.41 -5.76
CA SER A 193 -28.07 -10.98 -7.09
C SER A 193 -27.82 -9.87 -8.12
N LEU A 194 -26.69 -9.91 -8.81
CA LEU A 194 -26.43 -9.09 -10.00
C LEU A 194 -26.30 -10.01 -11.21
N ALA A 195 -27.30 -9.97 -12.09
CA ALA A 195 -27.44 -10.89 -13.23
C ALA A 195 -27.39 -10.15 -14.58
N ILE A 196 -26.28 -10.31 -15.31
CA ILE A 196 -26.07 -9.78 -16.64
C ILE A 196 -26.25 -10.92 -17.65
N SER A 197 -27.28 -10.86 -18.50
CA SER A 197 -27.59 -11.98 -19.41
C SER A 197 -26.67 -12.08 -20.64
N GLY A 198 -26.02 -10.98 -21.01
CA GLY A 198 -24.96 -10.91 -22.03
C GLY A 198 -23.60 -10.59 -21.40
N ASN A 199 -22.86 -9.64 -21.99
CA ASN A 199 -21.49 -9.30 -21.58
C ASN A 199 -21.45 -8.27 -20.45
N ALA A 200 -20.45 -8.38 -19.58
CA ALA A 200 -20.15 -7.41 -18.54
C ALA A 200 -18.67 -6.97 -18.62
N ILE A 201 -18.40 -5.68 -18.44
CA ILE A 201 -17.06 -5.11 -18.36
C ILE A 201 -16.91 -4.43 -17.00
N LEU A 202 -15.96 -4.90 -16.19
CA LEU A 202 -15.45 -4.17 -15.04
C LEU A 202 -14.29 -3.30 -15.54
N GLY A 203 -14.54 -2.01 -15.69
CA GLY A 203 -13.68 -1.06 -16.41
C GLY A 203 -12.42 -0.66 -15.65
N GLN A 204 -11.42 -0.21 -16.41
CA GLN A 204 -10.08 0.11 -15.92
C GLN A 204 -10.04 1.36 -15.02
N GLY A 205 -11.06 2.23 -15.09
CA GLY A 205 -11.22 3.39 -14.21
C GLY A 205 -11.96 3.13 -12.90
N GLY A 206 -12.37 1.88 -12.63
CA GLY A 206 -13.20 1.51 -11.47
C GLY A 206 -12.46 0.74 -10.38
N THR A 207 -12.90 0.93 -9.13
CA THR A 207 -12.63 0.02 -8.01
C THR A 207 -13.87 -0.84 -7.76
N HIS A 208 -13.69 -2.15 -7.81
CA HIS A 208 -14.76 -3.15 -7.74
C HIS A 208 -14.63 -3.89 -6.41
N THR A 209 -15.47 -3.53 -5.45
CA THR A 209 -15.36 -3.93 -4.05
C THR A 209 -16.33 -5.05 -3.70
N TRP A 210 -15.80 -6.16 -3.18
CA TRP A 210 -16.59 -7.19 -2.50
C TRP A 210 -16.37 -7.08 -0.99
N SER A 211 -17.45 -6.75 -0.27
CA SER A 211 -17.49 -6.52 1.18
C SER A 211 -18.25 -7.65 1.87
N PHE A 212 -17.57 -8.51 2.65
CA PHE A 212 -18.20 -9.71 3.23
C PHE A 212 -17.58 -10.23 4.53
N GLY A 213 -18.40 -10.37 5.58
CA GLY A 213 -18.06 -11.19 6.74
C GLY A 213 -18.14 -12.71 6.47
N ALA A 214 -18.18 -13.51 7.54
CA ALA A 214 -18.10 -14.97 7.51
C ALA A 214 -19.19 -15.73 6.69
N GLY A 215 -20.22 -15.04 6.19
CA GLY A 215 -21.20 -15.60 5.25
C GLY A 215 -20.70 -15.73 3.81
N GLY A 216 -19.58 -15.07 3.47
CA GLY A 216 -19.04 -15.02 2.10
C GLY A 216 -19.67 -13.92 1.23
N PRO A 217 -19.06 -13.63 0.07
CA PRO A 217 -19.56 -12.65 -0.90
C PRO A 217 -20.74 -13.19 -1.69
N SER A 218 -21.43 -12.27 -2.37
CA SER A 218 -22.34 -12.60 -3.47
C SER A 218 -21.57 -12.62 -4.79
N ALA A 219 -21.71 -13.69 -5.56
CA ALA A 219 -21.14 -13.79 -6.90
C ALA A 219 -22.03 -13.09 -7.93
N ILE A 220 -21.43 -12.39 -8.89
CA ILE A 220 -22.14 -11.85 -10.06
C ILE A 220 -22.36 -12.95 -11.10
N SER A 221 -23.47 -12.92 -11.83
CA SER A 221 -23.77 -13.88 -12.90
C SER A 221 -23.71 -13.17 -14.26
N VAL A 222 -22.89 -13.70 -15.19
CA VAL A 222 -22.64 -13.11 -16.51
C VAL A 222 -22.81 -14.18 -17.60
N GLY A 223 -23.95 -14.17 -18.30
CA GLY A 223 -24.27 -15.19 -19.32
C GLY A 223 -23.36 -15.16 -20.55
N GLY A 224 -22.71 -14.02 -20.82
CA GLY A 224 -21.74 -13.83 -21.89
C GLY A 224 -20.29 -13.71 -21.40
N GLN A 225 -19.53 -12.83 -22.04
CA GLN A 225 -18.15 -12.52 -21.69
C GLN A 225 -18.07 -11.56 -20.50
N LEU A 226 -17.22 -11.90 -19.51
CA LEU A 226 -16.80 -11.01 -18.44
C LEU A 226 -15.39 -10.47 -18.75
N ASP A 227 -15.27 -9.15 -18.86
CA ASP A 227 -13.99 -8.46 -18.90
C ASP A 227 -13.66 -7.92 -17.50
N LEU A 228 -12.44 -8.17 -17.02
CA LEU A 228 -11.97 -7.80 -15.68
C LEU A 228 -10.86 -6.77 -15.81
N GLY A 229 -11.03 -5.62 -15.16
CA GLY A 229 -10.09 -4.51 -15.18
C GLY A 229 -10.27 -3.63 -13.94
N GLY A 230 -9.39 -2.63 -13.81
CA GLY A 230 -9.35 -1.75 -12.65
C GLY A 230 -8.82 -2.48 -11.42
N THR A 231 -9.24 -2.04 -10.24
CA THR A 231 -8.83 -2.63 -8.96
C THR A 231 -9.94 -3.50 -8.38
N LEU A 232 -9.66 -4.77 -8.11
CA LEU A 232 -10.50 -5.56 -7.21
C LEU A 232 -10.18 -5.17 -5.77
N LYS A 233 -11.15 -4.68 -4.99
CA LYS A 233 -10.98 -4.49 -3.55
C LYS A 233 -11.71 -5.59 -2.78
N ILE A 234 -11.04 -6.14 -1.78
CA ILE A 234 -11.63 -7.09 -0.82
C ILE A 234 -11.70 -6.43 0.55
N ASP A 235 -12.92 -6.35 1.09
CA ASP A 235 -13.20 -5.99 2.49
C ASP A 235 -13.83 -7.22 3.16
N THR A 236 -13.18 -7.75 4.19
CA THR A 236 -13.70 -8.92 4.93
C THR A 236 -14.44 -8.57 6.20
N GLN A 237 -14.76 -7.28 6.42
CA GLN A 237 -15.54 -6.78 7.57
C GLN A 237 -14.94 -7.21 8.91
N GLY A 238 -13.59 -7.23 9.00
CA GLY A 238 -12.85 -7.66 10.19
C GLY A 238 -12.61 -9.18 10.31
N MET A 239 -13.06 -10.00 9.37
CA MET A 239 -12.81 -11.45 9.33
C MET A 239 -11.46 -11.74 8.67
N THR A 240 -10.60 -12.56 9.30
CA THR A 240 -9.38 -13.09 8.65
C THR A 240 -9.71 -14.36 7.87
N PRO A 241 -9.55 -14.40 6.54
CA PRO A 241 -9.73 -15.63 5.76
C PRO A 241 -8.70 -16.70 6.11
N ALA A 242 -9.13 -17.96 6.15
CA ALA A 242 -8.21 -19.06 6.39
C ALA A 242 -7.38 -19.37 5.12
N VAL A 243 -6.09 -19.61 5.28
CA VAL A 243 -5.20 -19.96 4.16
C VAL A 243 -5.64 -21.29 3.53
N GLY A 244 -5.73 -21.32 2.20
CA GLY A 244 -6.33 -22.40 1.43
C GLY A 244 -7.81 -22.22 1.10
N THR A 245 -8.45 -21.12 1.53
CA THR A 245 -9.83 -20.79 1.15
C THR A 245 -9.91 -20.01 -0.17
N SER A 246 -11.07 -20.08 -0.80
CA SER A 246 -11.43 -19.24 -1.93
C SER A 246 -12.90 -18.85 -1.86
N TYR A 247 -13.24 -17.68 -2.42
CA TYR A 247 -14.59 -17.12 -2.41
C TYR A 247 -14.98 -16.72 -3.83
N LEU A 248 -16.13 -17.19 -4.29
CA LEU A 248 -16.62 -16.96 -5.64
C LEU A 248 -17.07 -15.50 -5.82
N LEU A 249 -16.50 -14.82 -6.82
CA LEU A 249 -16.84 -13.43 -7.17
C LEU A 249 -17.72 -13.34 -8.42
N ALA A 250 -17.55 -14.26 -9.38
CA ALA A 250 -18.33 -14.29 -10.62
C ALA A 250 -18.50 -15.71 -11.20
N ASP A 251 -19.65 -15.98 -11.80
CA ASP A 251 -19.92 -17.11 -12.68
C ASP A 251 -20.24 -16.57 -14.09
N SER A 252 -19.41 -16.90 -15.07
CA SER A 252 -19.32 -16.22 -16.37
C SER A 252 -19.28 -17.17 -17.56
N GLY A 253 -19.76 -16.76 -18.73
CA GLY A 253 -19.68 -17.56 -19.97
C GLY A 253 -18.27 -17.62 -20.58
N SER A 254 -17.43 -16.62 -20.32
CA SER A 254 -15.99 -16.60 -20.61
C SER A 254 -15.31 -15.41 -19.92
N VAL A 255 -13.99 -15.47 -19.74
CA VAL A 255 -13.16 -14.36 -19.21
C VAL A 255 -12.00 -14.07 -20.17
N ILE A 256 -11.63 -12.80 -20.36
CA ILE A 256 -10.51 -12.39 -21.23
C ILE A 256 -9.33 -11.79 -20.45
N ASN A 257 -9.58 -10.81 -19.58
CA ASN A 257 -8.54 -10.15 -18.78
C ASN A 257 -8.66 -10.52 -17.29
N GLY A 258 -7.73 -10.02 -16.48
CA GLY A 258 -7.80 -9.99 -15.02
C GLY A 258 -7.64 -8.57 -14.50
N PHE A 259 -8.08 -8.31 -13.27
CA PHE A 259 -7.93 -7.00 -12.62
C PHE A 259 -6.47 -6.53 -12.64
N GLY A 260 -6.26 -5.23 -12.84
CA GLY A 260 -4.93 -4.61 -12.89
C GLY A 260 -4.25 -4.55 -11.51
N ALA A 261 -5.05 -4.54 -10.44
CA ALA A 261 -4.60 -4.64 -9.06
C ALA A 261 -5.61 -5.40 -8.19
N VAL A 262 -5.12 -5.96 -7.08
CA VAL A 262 -5.96 -6.50 -5.99
C VAL A 262 -5.60 -5.74 -4.71
N ASP A 263 -6.55 -4.97 -4.21
CA ASP A 263 -6.47 -4.27 -2.92
C ASP A 263 -7.04 -5.18 -1.81
N VAL A 264 -6.26 -5.31 -0.74
CA VAL A 264 -6.55 -6.13 0.45
C VAL A 264 -6.29 -5.37 1.74
N SER A 265 -6.24 -4.03 1.71
CA SER A 265 -6.02 -3.21 2.91
C SER A 265 -7.04 -3.48 4.03
N ASP A 266 -8.24 -3.91 3.66
CA ASP A 266 -9.38 -4.12 4.55
C ASP A 266 -9.51 -5.61 4.95
N VAL A 267 -8.43 -6.40 4.77
CA VAL A 267 -8.34 -7.83 5.13
C VAL A 267 -7.32 -8.03 6.27
N PRO A 268 -7.77 -8.11 7.54
CA PRO A 268 -6.86 -8.20 8.68
C PRO A 268 -6.19 -9.57 8.75
N GLY A 269 -4.92 -9.59 9.18
CA GLY A 269 -4.22 -10.84 9.52
C GLY A 269 -3.67 -11.62 8.32
N ILE A 270 -3.44 -10.99 7.17
CA ILE A 270 -2.63 -11.58 6.08
C ILE A 270 -1.21 -11.78 6.60
N SER A 271 -0.87 -13.01 7.00
CA SER A 271 0.48 -13.37 7.44
C SER A 271 1.46 -13.41 6.26
N LEU A 272 2.75 -13.20 6.57
CA LEU A 272 3.85 -13.33 5.62
C LEU A 272 3.71 -14.60 4.75
N GLY A 273 3.92 -14.47 3.44
CA GLY A 273 3.82 -15.56 2.47
C GLY A 273 2.39 -15.99 2.09
N VAL A 274 1.34 -15.37 2.62
CA VAL A 274 -0.02 -15.55 2.08
C VAL A 274 -0.19 -14.69 0.83
N SER A 275 -0.43 -15.34 -0.31
CA SER A 275 -0.78 -14.66 -1.56
C SER A 275 -2.29 -14.58 -1.71
N VAL A 276 -2.77 -13.41 -2.13
CA VAL A 276 -4.18 -13.14 -2.40
C VAL A 276 -4.32 -12.73 -3.86
N ARG A 277 -5.01 -13.54 -4.66
CA ARG A 277 -5.17 -13.30 -6.11
C ARG A 277 -6.50 -13.82 -6.63
N THR A 278 -6.93 -13.31 -7.77
CA THR A 278 -8.01 -13.94 -8.54
C THR A 278 -7.54 -15.20 -9.25
N SER A 279 -8.38 -16.22 -9.27
CA SER A 279 -8.23 -17.43 -10.07
C SER A 279 -9.51 -17.67 -10.86
N THR A 280 -9.38 -18.03 -12.13
CA THR A 280 -10.52 -18.35 -13.01
C THR A 280 -10.38 -19.78 -13.53
N ALA A 281 -11.42 -20.58 -13.39
CA ALA A 281 -11.46 -21.97 -13.83
C ALA A 281 -12.80 -22.30 -14.52
N ALA A 282 -12.84 -23.37 -15.33
CA ALA A 282 -14.09 -23.85 -15.89
C ALA A 282 -14.97 -24.47 -14.78
N GLY A 283 -16.20 -23.98 -14.62
CA GLY A 283 -17.07 -24.27 -13.49
C GLY A 283 -18.42 -23.55 -13.59
N GLY A 284 -19.19 -23.51 -12.49
CA GLY A 284 -20.42 -22.71 -12.40
C GLY A 284 -21.56 -23.18 -13.31
N ALA A 285 -22.55 -22.30 -13.51
CA ALA A 285 -23.69 -22.50 -14.38
C ALA A 285 -23.52 -21.83 -15.75
N ASN A 286 -22.75 -20.74 -15.84
CA ASN A 286 -22.47 -20.05 -17.11
C ASN A 286 -21.22 -20.64 -17.81
N GLY A 287 -20.23 -21.13 -17.07
CA GLY A 287 -19.14 -21.96 -17.62
C GLY A 287 -17.74 -21.69 -17.05
N PHE A 288 -17.51 -20.53 -16.45
CA PHE A 288 -16.25 -20.12 -15.84
C PHE A 288 -16.47 -19.39 -14.51
N GLU A 289 -15.99 -19.98 -13.42
CA GLU A 289 -15.98 -19.40 -12.08
C GLU A 289 -14.71 -18.57 -11.88
N THR A 290 -14.85 -17.33 -11.44
CA THR A 290 -13.76 -16.47 -10.97
C THR A 290 -13.90 -16.25 -9.47
N SER A 291 -12.86 -16.62 -8.73
CA SER A 291 -12.80 -16.55 -7.27
C SER A 291 -11.58 -15.76 -6.80
N ILE A 292 -11.69 -15.08 -5.66
CA ILE A 292 -10.50 -14.67 -4.91
C ILE A 292 -9.98 -15.89 -4.13
N VAL A 293 -8.67 -16.10 -4.12
CA VAL A 293 -7.99 -17.24 -3.50
C VAL A 293 -6.94 -16.74 -2.52
N PHE A 294 -6.97 -17.25 -1.30
CA PHE A 294 -5.98 -17.04 -0.25
C PHE A 294 -5.10 -18.29 -0.17
N GLU A 295 -3.85 -18.24 -0.63
CA GLU A 295 -2.97 -19.42 -0.67
C GLU A 295 -1.63 -19.19 0.03
N GLN A 296 -1.06 -20.27 0.59
CA GLN A 296 0.31 -20.23 1.08
C GLN A 296 1.27 -20.29 -0.10
N GLN A 297 2.20 -19.35 -0.16
CA GLN A 297 3.33 -19.35 -1.08
C GLN A 297 4.67 -19.42 -0.33
N PRO A 298 5.75 -19.82 -1.01
CA PRO A 298 7.10 -19.63 -0.49
C PRO A 298 7.44 -18.14 -0.45
N VAL A 299 8.26 -17.77 0.54
CA VAL A 299 8.88 -16.45 0.64
C VAL A 299 10.36 -16.59 0.36
N LEU A 300 10.89 -15.79 -0.55
CA LEU A 300 12.33 -15.63 -0.70
C LEU A 300 12.79 -14.55 0.29
N ILE A 301 13.50 -14.96 1.33
CA ILE A 301 14.15 -14.06 2.27
C ILE A 301 15.52 -13.69 1.69
N VAL A 302 15.81 -12.40 1.59
CA VAL A 302 17.08 -11.85 1.08
C VAL A 302 17.68 -10.94 2.15
N ASN A 303 18.79 -11.36 2.75
CA ASN A 303 19.49 -10.56 3.75
C ASN A 303 20.43 -9.56 3.05
N ARG A 304 20.12 -8.26 3.12
CA ARG A 304 20.93 -7.20 2.46
C ARG A 304 22.37 -7.10 2.96
N ARG A 305 22.68 -7.65 4.15
CA ARG A 305 23.97 -7.48 4.83
C ARG A 305 24.92 -8.66 4.66
N THR A 306 24.42 -9.89 4.78
CA THR A 306 25.23 -11.11 4.55
C THR A 306 25.24 -11.53 3.08
N GLY A 307 24.22 -11.14 2.32
CA GLY A 307 23.94 -11.68 0.98
C GLY A 307 23.29 -13.06 1.02
N GLU A 308 23.00 -13.61 2.21
CA GLU A 308 22.29 -14.88 2.35
C GLU A 308 20.89 -14.75 1.77
N VAL A 309 20.53 -15.70 0.90
CA VAL A 309 19.18 -15.88 0.39
C VAL A 309 18.65 -17.22 0.85
N SER A 310 17.40 -17.26 1.31
CA SER A 310 16.74 -18.50 1.69
C SER A 310 15.28 -18.54 1.25
N MET A 311 14.75 -19.75 1.06
CA MET A 311 13.34 -19.99 0.74
C MET A 311 12.63 -20.50 1.99
N GLN A 312 11.72 -19.69 2.54
CA GLN A 312 10.91 -20.04 3.70
C GLN A 312 9.49 -20.46 3.30
N ASN A 313 8.94 -21.43 4.01
CA ASN A 313 7.49 -21.63 4.12
C ASN A 313 7.02 -21.14 5.50
N PRO A 314 6.53 -19.89 5.62
CA PRO A 314 6.01 -19.34 6.89
C PRO A 314 4.62 -19.88 7.27
N GLY A 315 4.04 -20.77 6.45
CA GLY A 315 2.75 -21.39 6.75
C GLY A 315 2.85 -22.38 7.90
N SER A 316 1.91 -22.29 8.85
CA SER A 316 1.92 -23.06 10.11
C SER A 316 1.51 -24.53 9.99
N SER A 317 1.07 -24.98 8.81
CA SER A 317 0.51 -26.34 8.61
C SER A 317 0.62 -26.90 7.19
N ALA A 318 0.50 -26.06 6.15
CA ALA A 318 0.65 -26.50 4.78
C ALA A 318 2.12 -26.83 4.44
N THR A 319 2.37 -27.98 3.82
CA THR A 319 3.66 -28.26 3.15
C THR A 319 3.56 -27.80 1.71
N LEU A 320 4.51 -26.97 1.28
CA LEU A 320 4.60 -26.51 -0.10
C LEU A 320 5.38 -27.51 -0.95
N ALA A 321 5.04 -27.61 -2.24
CA ALA A 321 5.68 -28.52 -3.18
C ALA A 321 6.01 -27.79 -4.49
N PHE A 322 7.17 -28.08 -5.07
CA PHE A 322 7.72 -27.39 -6.23
C PHE A 322 8.37 -28.37 -7.20
N ASP A 323 8.25 -28.12 -8.50
CA ASP A 323 9.00 -28.83 -9.56
C ASP A 323 10.01 -27.94 -10.29
N ALA A 324 9.93 -26.61 -10.13
CA ALA A 324 11.01 -25.69 -10.50
C ALA A 324 10.96 -24.38 -9.68
N TYR A 325 12.10 -23.69 -9.57
CA TYR A 325 12.16 -22.31 -9.09
C TYR A 325 13.27 -21.49 -9.78
N THR A 326 13.22 -20.18 -9.62
CA THR A 326 14.22 -19.24 -10.12
C THR A 326 14.30 -18.01 -9.23
N VAL A 327 15.51 -17.70 -8.79
CA VAL A 327 15.91 -16.40 -8.24
C VAL A 327 16.57 -15.62 -9.39
N GLY A 328 15.97 -14.52 -9.81
CA GLY A 328 16.46 -13.69 -10.92
C GLY A 328 16.93 -12.32 -10.45
N SER A 329 17.80 -11.68 -11.22
CA SER A 329 18.28 -10.30 -11.01
C SER A 329 18.41 -9.62 -12.38
N ALA A 330 17.96 -8.37 -12.48
CA ALA A 330 18.07 -7.58 -13.70
C ALA A 330 19.41 -6.82 -13.80
N ALA A 331 20.00 -6.44 -12.65
CA ALA A 331 21.25 -5.70 -12.54
C ALA A 331 22.50 -6.61 -12.55
N GLY A 332 22.35 -7.92 -12.32
CA GLY A 332 23.47 -8.86 -12.22
C GLY A 332 23.98 -9.07 -10.79
N SER A 333 23.12 -8.86 -9.79
CA SER A 333 23.42 -8.89 -8.35
C SER A 333 23.55 -10.30 -7.76
N LEU A 334 23.57 -11.37 -8.57
CA LEU A 334 23.66 -12.74 -8.05
C LEU A 334 25.08 -13.32 -8.16
N ASN A 335 25.56 -13.96 -7.09
CA ASN A 335 26.77 -14.77 -7.07
C ASN A 335 26.40 -16.24 -7.32
N ASP A 336 26.64 -16.71 -8.55
CA ASP A 336 26.33 -18.06 -8.99
C ASP A 336 27.21 -19.15 -8.33
N SER A 337 28.34 -18.76 -7.73
CA SER A 337 29.35 -19.66 -7.18
C SER A 337 29.10 -19.99 -5.71
N ASN A 338 28.35 -19.15 -5.00
CA ASN A 338 27.87 -19.38 -3.64
C ASN A 338 26.52 -20.12 -3.58
N PHE A 339 25.88 -20.38 -4.73
CA PHE A 339 24.54 -20.96 -4.80
C PHE A 339 24.47 -22.40 -4.28
N LEU A 340 23.67 -22.60 -3.24
CA LEU A 340 23.36 -23.90 -2.64
C LEU A 340 22.14 -24.52 -3.33
N THR A 341 22.33 -25.71 -3.91
CA THR A 341 21.27 -26.47 -4.58
C THR A 341 20.26 -27.03 -3.58
N PHE A 342 18.99 -27.17 -3.99
CA PHE A 342 17.89 -27.67 -3.17
C PHE A 342 18.10 -29.14 -2.74
N ALA A 343 18.81 -29.33 -1.63
CA ALA A 343 19.24 -30.63 -1.13
C ALA A 343 18.37 -31.12 0.05
N PRO A 344 18.11 -32.44 0.18
CA PRO A 344 18.62 -33.56 -0.61
C PRO A 344 17.47 -34.33 -1.31
N ALA A 345 16.94 -33.82 -2.42
CA ALA A 345 15.90 -34.50 -3.21
C ALA A 345 16.45 -35.00 -4.56
N GLU A 346 16.28 -36.29 -4.85
CA GLU A 346 16.70 -36.89 -6.13
C GLU A 346 16.00 -36.22 -7.32
N GLY A 347 16.76 -35.94 -8.38
CA GLY A 347 16.24 -35.42 -9.65
C GLY A 347 16.31 -33.90 -9.84
N TRP A 348 16.61 -33.11 -8.80
CA TRP A 348 16.87 -31.67 -8.96
C TRP A 348 18.14 -31.41 -9.79
N GLN A 349 18.07 -30.41 -10.68
CA GLN A 349 19.13 -30.03 -11.60
C GLN A 349 19.22 -28.50 -11.69
N VAL A 350 20.43 -27.96 -11.61
CA VAL A 350 20.71 -26.53 -11.88
C VAL A 350 20.58 -26.25 -13.38
N ALA A 351 19.82 -25.21 -13.73
CA ALA A 351 19.61 -24.78 -15.11
C ALA A 351 20.18 -23.37 -15.33
N ASN A 352 21.11 -23.24 -16.30
CA ASN A 352 21.58 -21.97 -16.83
C ASN A 352 22.02 -20.91 -15.79
N LYS A 353 22.62 -21.35 -14.66
CA LYS A 353 23.01 -20.42 -13.59
C LYS A 353 23.94 -19.31 -14.09
N SER A 354 23.71 -18.10 -13.60
CA SER A 354 24.36 -16.86 -14.01
C SER A 354 24.12 -15.76 -12.98
N GLN A 355 24.80 -14.63 -13.11
CA GLN A 355 24.60 -13.48 -12.21
C GLN A 355 23.22 -12.81 -12.32
N THR A 356 22.43 -13.16 -13.33
CA THR A 356 21.06 -12.65 -13.55
C THR A 356 19.97 -13.70 -13.32
N ALA A 357 20.33 -14.98 -13.15
CA ALA A 357 19.38 -16.07 -12.88
C ALA A 357 20.06 -17.27 -12.24
N LEU A 358 19.53 -17.71 -11.09
CA LEU A 358 19.81 -18.96 -10.41
C LEU A 358 18.53 -19.80 -10.42
N SER A 359 18.50 -20.82 -11.27
CA SER A 359 17.32 -21.66 -11.50
C SER A 359 17.65 -23.13 -11.21
N GLU A 360 16.68 -23.84 -10.63
CA GLU A 360 16.69 -25.30 -10.60
C GLU A 360 15.32 -25.86 -10.98
N LEU A 361 15.32 -27.09 -11.49
CA LEU A 361 14.12 -27.88 -11.75
C LEU A 361 14.31 -29.35 -11.42
N ASN A 362 13.22 -30.03 -11.07
CA ASN A 362 13.14 -31.48 -10.96
C ASN A 362 12.17 -32.00 -12.03
N PRO A 363 12.66 -32.43 -13.22
CA PRO A 363 11.79 -32.80 -14.33
C PRO A 363 11.14 -34.18 -14.19
N LEU A 364 11.29 -34.85 -13.04
CA LEU A 364 10.84 -36.23 -12.79
C LEU A 364 10.04 -36.40 -11.49
N SER A 365 10.04 -35.39 -10.60
CA SER A 365 9.49 -35.45 -9.24
C SER A 365 9.26 -34.03 -8.71
N SER A 366 9.03 -33.87 -7.41
CA SER A 366 8.96 -32.58 -6.74
C SER A 366 9.85 -32.53 -5.49
N GLY A 367 10.33 -31.32 -5.17
CA GLY A 367 10.83 -30.98 -3.83
C GLY A 367 9.69 -30.45 -2.96
N THR A 368 9.89 -30.45 -1.64
CA THR A 368 8.93 -29.91 -0.67
C THR A 368 9.61 -29.05 0.39
N VAL A 369 8.90 -28.01 0.85
CA VAL A 369 9.29 -27.19 2.00
C VAL A 369 8.19 -27.30 3.05
N ALA A 370 8.52 -27.90 4.20
CA ALA A 370 7.56 -28.16 5.26
C ALA A 370 7.11 -26.86 5.96
N ALA A 371 5.96 -26.93 6.63
CA ALA A 371 5.43 -25.83 7.43
C ALA A 371 6.47 -25.30 8.46
N ASN A 372 6.61 -23.98 8.56
CA ASN A 372 7.60 -23.31 9.40
C ASN A 372 9.06 -23.81 9.19
N THR A 373 9.47 -24.06 7.94
CA THR A 373 10.86 -24.39 7.60
C THR A 373 11.46 -23.47 6.55
N THR A 374 12.78 -23.30 6.63
CA THR A 374 13.60 -22.50 5.72
C THR A 374 14.65 -23.38 5.04
N VAL A 375 14.87 -23.17 3.75
CA VAL A 375 15.94 -23.80 2.95
C VAL A 375 16.90 -22.71 2.50
N ALA A 376 18.16 -22.75 2.96
CA ALA A 376 19.19 -21.82 2.52
C ALA A 376 19.57 -22.06 1.05
N LEU A 377 19.64 -20.98 0.26
CA LEU A 377 20.13 -20.96 -1.12
C LEU A 377 21.55 -20.38 -1.24
N GLY A 378 22.13 -19.94 -0.11
CA GLY A 378 23.51 -19.49 0.01
C GLY A 378 23.68 -17.97 -0.07
N ASP A 379 24.94 -17.52 0.08
CA ASP A 379 25.34 -16.11 0.07
C ASP A 379 25.37 -15.53 -1.35
N VAL A 380 24.21 -15.53 -2.02
CA VAL A 380 24.07 -15.25 -3.45
C VAL A 380 23.68 -13.82 -3.77
N PHE A 381 23.09 -13.03 -2.86
CA PHE A 381 22.76 -11.63 -3.14
C PHE A 381 23.98 -10.73 -2.89
N GLN A 382 24.63 -10.31 -3.97
CA GLN A 382 25.86 -9.51 -3.96
C GLN A 382 25.76 -8.41 -5.03
N PRO A 383 24.93 -7.37 -4.81
CA PRO A 383 24.78 -6.25 -5.74
C PRO A 383 26.10 -5.49 -5.91
N ALA A 384 26.38 -5.02 -7.12
CA ALA A 384 27.55 -4.20 -7.41
C ALA A 384 27.47 -2.86 -6.65
N PRO A 385 28.54 -2.37 -6.00
CA PRO A 385 28.51 -1.16 -5.18
C PRO A 385 27.98 0.09 -5.92
N GLN A 386 26.79 0.55 -5.53
CA GLN A 386 26.16 1.78 -6.06
C GLN A 386 26.46 3.03 -5.22
N ALA A 387 26.12 4.21 -5.73
CA ALA A 387 26.11 5.45 -4.95
C ALA A 387 24.95 5.46 -3.93
N PHE A 388 25.05 6.30 -2.89
CA PHE A 388 23.96 6.50 -1.94
C PHE A 388 22.69 7.05 -2.63
N GLY A 389 21.52 6.59 -2.21
CA GLY A 389 20.24 6.89 -2.86
C GLY A 389 19.98 6.13 -4.16
N VAL A 390 20.72 5.04 -4.42
CA VAL A 390 20.45 4.12 -5.53
C VAL A 390 20.11 2.75 -4.95
N ASP A 391 18.86 2.35 -5.11
CA ASP A 391 18.36 1.05 -4.68
C ASP A 391 19.11 -0.10 -5.37
N THR A 392 19.35 -1.18 -4.61
CA THR A 392 20.01 -2.41 -5.04
C THR A 392 19.11 -3.64 -4.99
N ASP A 393 17.87 -3.50 -4.52
CA ASP A 393 16.93 -4.59 -4.28
C ASP A 393 16.24 -5.04 -5.60
N ASP A 394 17.01 -5.67 -6.49
CA ASP A 394 16.56 -6.05 -7.84
C ASP A 394 16.18 -7.55 -8.01
N VAL A 395 16.05 -8.29 -6.92
CA VAL A 395 15.77 -9.73 -6.94
C VAL A 395 14.32 -10.00 -7.34
N THR A 396 14.13 -11.02 -8.16
CA THR A 396 12.83 -11.56 -8.55
C THR A 396 12.75 -13.03 -8.16
N PHE A 397 11.59 -13.50 -7.73
CA PHE A 397 11.38 -14.88 -7.31
C PHE A 397 10.19 -15.51 -8.03
N ARG A 398 10.41 -16.68 -8.62
CA ARG A 398 9.38 -17.42 -9.36
C ARG A 398 9.48 -18.91 -9.08
N PHE A 399 8.35 -19.60 -8.99
CA PHE A 399 8.27 -21.03 -8.74
C PHE A 399 7.17 -21.69 -9.58
N SER A 400 7.32 -22.99 -9.86
CA SER A 400 6.33 -23.84 -10.51
C SER A 400 5.88 -24.91 -9.51
N THR A 401 4.57 -25.19 -9.49
CA THR A 401 4.00 -26.26 -8.66
C THR A 401 3.87 -27.56 -9.48
N PRO A 402 3.98 -28.75 -8.84
CA PRO A 402 4.16 -30.02 -9.54
C PRO A 402 3.13 -30.31 -10.64
N GLY A 403 3.61 -30.35 -11.89
CA GLY A 403 2.81 -30.65 -13.08
C GLY A 403 2.02 -29.46 -13.64
N SER A 404 2.11 -28.27 -13.03
CA SER A 404 1.48 -27.05 -13.57
C SER A 404 2.16 -26.58 -14.87
N ASN A 405 3.48 -26.72 -14.97
CA ASN A 405 4.33 -26.12 -16.02
C ASN A 405 4.21 -24.58 -16.12
N VAL A 406 3.75 -23.91 -15.05
CA VAL A 406 3.50 -22.46 -15.03
C VAL A 406 4.26 -21.83 -13.86
N PHE A 407 5.10 -20.84 -14.17
CA PHE A 407 5.86 -20.08 -13.17
C PHE A 407 5.02 -18.96 -12.56
N THR A 408 4.52 -19.21 -11.36
CA THR A 408 3.96 -18.21 -10.44
C THR A 408 5.07 -17.32 -9.88
N ASN A 409 4.79 -16.05 -9.64
CA ASN A 409 5.71 -15.15 -8.93
C ASN A 409 5.53 -15.39 -7.41
N GLY A 410 6.63 -15.54 -6.67
CA GLY A 410 6.59 -15.69 -5.22
C GLY A 410 6.80 -14.37 -4.47
N VAL A 411 6.52 -14.40 -3.16
CA VAL A 411 6.75 -13.27 -2.26
C VAL A 411 8.24 -13.13 -1.97
N ILE A 412 8.73 -11.90 -1.82
CA ILE A 412 10.11 -11.60 -1.45
C ILE A 412 10.10 -10.73 -0.19
N LEU A 413 10.93 -11.08 0.78
CA LEU A 413 11.17 -10.29 1.99
C LEU A 413 12.66 -9.91 2.04
N TYR A 414 12.94 -8.62 2.00
CA TYR A 414 14.30 -8.12 2.16
C TYR A 414 14.59 -7.71 3.61
N GLU A 415 15.41 -8.51 4.27
CA GLU A 415 15.80 -8.34 5.67
C GLU A 415 17.04 -7.46 5.86
N GLY A 416 17.23 -6.99 7.09
CA GLY A 416 18.29 -6.04 7.45
C GLY A 416 18.00 -4.62 6.97
N ILE A 417 18.87 -3.70 7.40
CA ILE A 417 18.74 -2.28 7.07
C ILE A 417 19.00 -2.05 5.57
N PRO A 418 18.18 -1.23 4.88
CA PRO A 418 18.49 -0.73 3.54
C PRO A 418 19.91 -0.18 3.44
N THR A 419 20.52 -0.33 2.26
CA THR A 419 21.88 0.17 2.01
C THR A 419 21.88 1.43 1.13
N ASP A 420 20.75 1.79 0.54
CA ASP A 420 20.54 2.94 -0.33
C ASP A 420 20.12 4.21 0.44
N THR A 421 19.50 4.08 1.61
CA THR A 421 18.97 5.20 2.40
C THR A 421 19.20 5.04 3.91
N LEU A 422 19.03 6.13 4.67
CA LEU A 422 19.04 6.09 6.14
C LEU A 422 17.73 5.47 6.66
N THR A 423 17.79 4.85 7.83
CA THR A 423 16.61 4.22 8.47
C THR A 423 16.35 4.81 9.85
N LEU A 424 15.15 5.33 10.08
CA LEU A 424 14.63 5.56 11.41
C LEU A 424 14.12 4.21 11.94
N ASN A 425 14.76 3.72 12.99
CA ASN A 425 14.36 2.49 13.67
C ASN A 425 13.74 2.83 15.03
N VAL A 426 12.60 2.22 15.35
CA VAL A 426 11.80 2.51 16.55
C VAL A 426 11.49 1.21 17.29
N ASP A 427 11.64 1.25 18.62
CA ASP A 427 11.36 0.16 19.55
C ASP A 427 9.86 0.13 19.91
N ARG A 428 9.16 -0.96 19.56
CA ARG A 428 7.73 -1.16 19.89
C ARG A 428 7.44 -1.27 21.38
N THR A 429 8.45 -1.53 22.21
CA THR A 429 8.31 -1.74 23.65
C THR A 429 8.54 -0.45 24.43
N THR A 430 9.45 0.43 23.97
CA THR A 430 9.85 1.65 24.71
C THR A 430 9.54 2.96 24.00
N GLY A 431 9.22 2.93 22.69
CA GLY A 431 9.11 4.14 21.86
C GLY A 431 10.47 4.78 21.51
N GLU A 432 11.59 4.23 22.00
CA GLU A 432 12.95 4.68 21.69
C GLU A 432 13.23 4.56 20.19
N ALA A 433 14.00 5.51 19.65
CA ALA A 433 14.31 5.57 18.23
C ALA A 433 15.77 5.97 17.96
N GLN A 434 16.25 5.58 16.79
CA GLN A 434 17.59 5.88 16.29
C GLN A 434 17.61 6.05 14.77
N ILE A 435 18.49 6.92 14.28
CA ILE A 435 18.81 7.07 12.86
C ILE A 435 20.01 6.18 12.55
N LEU A 436 19.79 5.14 11.75
CA LEU A 436 20.75 4.11 11.39
C LEU A 436 21.28 4.31 9.96
N ASN A 437 22.60 4.25 9.80
CA ASN A 437 23.25 4.21 8.50
C ASN A 437 23.54 2.78 8.05
N GLY A 438 22.64 2.21 7.25
CA GLY A 438 22.81 0.88 6.66
C GLY A 438 23.80 0.82 5.49
N PHE A 439 24.24 1.98 4.95
CA PHE A 439 25.20 2.07 3.85
C PHE A 439 26.62 1.67 4.28
N ARG A 440 27.42 1.26 3.30
CA ARG A 440 28.82 0.82 3.46
C ARG A 440 29.83 1.97 3.63
N GLU A 441 29.39 3.21 3.47
CA GLU A 441 30.19 4.43 3.59
C GLU A 441 29.47 5.41 4.53
N ALA A 442 30.20 6.39 5.07
CA ALA A 442 29.60 7.39 5.96
C ALA A 442 28.61 8.29 5.19
N VAL A 443 27.48 8.59 5.82
CA VAL A 443 26.43 9.47 5.28
C VAL A 443 26.36 10.72 6.15
N THR A 444 26.46 11.88 5.53
CA THR A 444 26.39 13.17 6.21
C THR A 444 25.04 13.83 5.98
N ILE A 445 24.41 14.32 7.04
CA ILE A 445 23.12 15.04 7.00
C ILE A 445 23.21 16.42 7.68
N ASP A 446 22.41 17.37 7.23
CA ASP A 446 22.26 18.72 7.78
C ASP A 446 20.82 19.08 8.18
N THR A 447 19.85 18.18 7.94
CA THR A 447 18.45 18.30 8.39
C THR A 447 17.80 16.92 8.50
N TYR A 448 16.92 16.72 9.48
CA TYR A 448 15.97 15.61 9.48
C TYR A 448 14.57 16.01 9.96
N VAL A 449 13.56 15.24 9.52
CA VAL A 449 12.14 15.41 9.85
C VAL A 449 11.52 14.03 10.07
N ILE A 450 10.64 13.95 11.06
CA ILE A 450 9.78 12.79 11.34
C ILE A 450 8.34 13.31 11.38
N ASP A 451 7.50 12.85 10.47
CA ASP A 451 6.07 13.19 10.43
C ASP A 451 5.20 12.03 10.91
N SER A 452 4.02 12.33 11.46
CA SER A 452 2.93 11.39 11.72
C SER A 452 1.61 12.00 11.24
N ALA A 453 0.78 11.23 10.54
CA ALA A 453 -0.52 11.69 10.04
C ALA A 453 -1.66 11.52 11.07
N SER A 454 -1.50 10.52 11.95
CA SER A 454 -2.36 10.19 13.10
C SER A 454 -2.08 11.05 14.33
N GLY A 455 -0.84 11.54 14.48
CA GLY A 455 -0.39 12.30 15.64
C GLY A 455 0.27 11.45 16.72
N SER A 456 1.09 10.47 16.30
CA SER A 456 1.70 9.43 17.16
C SER A 456 3.02 9.83 17.84
N LEU A 457 3.47 11.09 17.73
CA LEU A 457 4.72 11.57 18.33
C LEU A 457 4.49 12.16 19.73
N ASP A 458 5.47 12.02 20.63
CA ASP A 458 5.41 12.53 22.02
C ASP A 458 5.35 14.07 22.05
N ALA A 459 4.14 14.61 22.10
CA ALA A 459 3.88 16.03 22.23
C ALA A 459 4.23 16.60 23.62
N SER A 460 4.56 15.76 24.61
CA SER A 460 5.14 16.22 25.88
C SER A 460 6.65 16.48 25.77
N LEU A 461 7.29 15.91 24.74
CA LEU A 461 8.71 16.06 24.40
C LEU A 461 9.64 15.61 25.53
N ALA A 462 9.16 14.69 26.37
CA ALA A 462 9.87 14.15 27.53
C ALA A 462 10.72 12.93 27.16
N GLY A 463 10.35 12.22 26.09
CA GLY A 463 11.15 11.13 25.53
C GLY A 463 12.18 11.57 24.48
N TRP A 464 11.88 12.57 23.64
CA TRP A 464 12.74 12.96 22.51
C TRP A 464 14.05 13.66 22.93
N ASP A 465 15.16 12.92 22.88
CA ASP A 465 16.52 13.42 23.15
C ASP A 465 17.14 13.90 21.83
N SER A 466 16.76 15.11 21.42
CA SER A 466 17.17 15.73 20.16
C SER A 466 18.70 15.92 20.02
N LEU A 467 19.19 16.07 18.79
CA LEU A 467 20.60 16.33 18.49
C LEU A 467 21.09 17.66 19.10
N GLU A 468 20.20 18.66 19.21
CA GLU A 468 20.44 19.88 20.01
C GLU A 468 20.67 19.54 21.50
N ASN A 469 19.76 18.78 22.14
CA ASN A 469 19.87 18.40 23.56
C ASN A 469 21.15 17.57 23.84
N GLN A 470 21.49 16.64 22.95
CA GLN A 470 22.73 15.87 22.99
C GLN A 470 24.00 16.71 22.68
N SER A 471 23.85 17.96 22.22
CA SER A 471 24.93 18.84 21.77
C SER A 471 25.78 18.27 20.61
N VAL A 472 25.13 17.49 19.73
CA VAL A 472 25.76 16.86 18.55
C VAL A 472 26.28 17.93 17.57
N GLY A 473 27.33 17.58 16.82
CA GLY A 473 28.04 18.53 15.95
C GLY A 473 28.79 19.65 16.70
N GLY A 474 28.77 19.65 18.04
CA GLY A 474 29.27 20.74 18.88
C GLY A 474 28.21 21.77 19.28
N GLY A 475 26.92 21.41 19.25
CA GLY A 475 25.80 22.31 19.55
C GLY A 475 25.48 23.23 18.38
N LEU A 476 25.40 22.66 17.17
CA LEU A 476 25.14 23.37 15.91
C LEU A 476 23.82 22.94 15.23
N TRP A 477 23.09 22.02 15.87
CA TRP A 477 21.73 21.61 15.52
C TRP A 477 20.72 22.46 16.29
N GLU A 478 19.60 22.80 15.66
CA GLU A 478 18.49 23.59 16.22
C GLU A 478 17.15 22.85 15.99
N GLU A 479 16.35 22.72 17.05
CA GLU A 479 14.98 22.17 16.98
C GLU A 479 14.03 23.13 16.24
N ALA A 480 13.38 22.64 15.17
CA ALA A 480 12.62 23.50 14.25
C ALA A 480 11.10 23.35 14.34
N ILE A 481 10.58 22.12 14.49
CA ILE A 481 9.16 21.82 14.72
C ILE A 481 9.07 20.77 15.82
N ARG A 482 8.13 20.96 16.76
CA ARG A 482 7.93 20.11 17.95
C ARG A 482 6.44 19.95 18.28
N ASP A 483 5.76 19.02 17.64
CA ASP A 483 4.38 18.62 17.98
C ASP A 483 4.09 17.14 17.66
N ALA A 484 2.87 16.69 17.95
CA ALA A 484 2.44 15.30 17.78
C ALA A 484 2.49 14.79 16.33
N ALA A 485 2.43 15.69 15.35
CA ALA A 485 2.41 15.37 13.92
C ALA A 485 3.75 15.63 13.23
N THR A 486 4.65 16.42 13.83
CA THR A 486 6.00 16.65 13.28
C THR A 486 7.05 16.96 14.34
N LEU A 487 8.17 16.21 14.28
CA LEU A 487 9.44 16.57 14.90
C LEU A 487 10.46 16.89 13.80
N SER A 488 11.29 17.93 13.97
CA SER A 488 12.41 18.18 13.06
C SER A 488 13.53 19.00 13.68
N GLU A 489 14.75 18.76 13.19
CA GLU A 489 15.95 19.53 13.50
C GLU A 489 16.74 19.83 12.23
N LEU A 490 17.50 20.92 12.25
CA LEU A 490 18.45 21.28 11.19
C LEU A 490 19.72 21.90 11.76
N ALA A 491 20.82 21.82 11.02
CA ALA A 491 22.09 22.44 11.37
C ALA A 491 22.41 23.60 10.40
N PRO A 492 22.04 24.87 10.71
CA PRO A 492 22.21 25.98 9.78
C PRO A 492 23.68 26.25 9.40
N ILE A 493 24.62 25.86 10.28
CA ILE A 493 26.07 25.97 10.11
C ILE A 493 26.73 24.74 10.74
N GLY A 494 26.44 23.54 10.23
CA GLY A 494 27.04 22.29 10.72
C GLY A 494 26.60 21.08 9.91
N ASP A 495 27.00 19.90 10.37
CA ASP A 495 26.51 18.60 9.87
C ASP A 495 26.58 17.51 10.95
N LEU A 496 25.92 16.39 10.69
CA LEU A 496 26.10 15.12 11.38
C LEU A 496 26.54 14.08 10.35
N THR A 497 27.78 13.60 10.48
CA THR A 497 28.29 12.46 9.70
C THR A 497 28.08 11.16 10.48
N ILE A 498 27.13 10.34 10.04
CA ILE A 498 26.86 9.00 10.58
C ILE A 498 27.75 8.00 9.84
N ALA A 499 28.65 7.33 10.56
CA ALA A 499 29.58 6.37 9.95
C ALA A 499 28.87 5.10 9.43
N ALA A 500 29.56 4.35 8.57
CA ALA A 500 29.02 3.12 7.98
C ALA A 500 28.70 2.08 9.05
N SER A 501 27.48 1.55 9.06
CA SER A 501 26.96 0.65 10.10
C SER A 501 26.89 1.20 11.53
N GLU A 502 26.90 2.52 11.72
CA GLU A 502 26.60 3.16 13.01
C GLU A 502 25.16 3.69 13.10
N GLY A 503 24.75 4.03 14.32
CA GLY A 503 23.47 4.65 14.66
C GLY A 503 23.62 5.90 15.52
N VAL A 504 22.59 6.75 15.51
CA VAL A 504 22.45 7.88 16.44
C VAL A 504 21.07 7.80 17.09
N LEU A 505 21.04 7.55 18.40
CA LEU A 505 19.83 7.58 19.22
C LEU A 505 19.23 8.98 19.23
N ILE A 506 17.89 9.08 19.34
CA ILE A 506 17.16 10.34 19.49
C ILE A 506 16.13 10.28 20.65
N GLY A 507 16.42 9.44 21.66
CA GLY A 507 15.49 9.16 22.76
C GLY A 507 14.23 8.44 22.30
N ALA A 508 13.10 8.67 22.97
CA ALA A 508 11.78 8.09 22.66
C ALA A 508 10.80 9.13 22.07
N PRO A 509 10.82 9.39 20.74
CA PRO A 509 9.92 10.35 20.10
C PRO A 509 8.50 9.84 19.83
N TYR A 510 8.24 8.53 19.95
CA TYR A 510 6.95 7.92 19.58
C TYR A 510 6.14 7.48 20.81
N ASP A 511 4.85 7.79 20.85
CA ASP A 511 3.93 7.51 21.97
C ASP A 511 3.01 6.31 21.68
N PHE A 512 3.41 5.11 22.13
CA PHE A 512 2.57 3.90 22.06
C PHE A 512 1.41 3.87 23.08
N ASP A 513 1.38 4.75 24.08
CA ASP A 513 0.27 4.86 25.04
C ASP A 513 -0.86 5.79 24.51
N SER A 514 -0.61 6.51 23.40
CA SER A 514 -1.61 7.36 22.75
C SER A 514 -2.78 6.53 22.17
N PRO A 515 -4.05 6.90 22.43
CA PRO A 515 -5.22 6.20 21.89
C PRO A 515 -5.46 6.45 20.39
N SER A 516 -4.56 7.20 19.73
CA SER A 516 -4.49 7.36 18.27
C SER A 516 -3.11 7.00 17.72
N ALA A 517 -2.34 6.18 18.44
CA ALA A 517 -1.05 5.65 17.96
C ALA A 517 -1.25 4.69 16.78
N GLU A 518 -0.61 4.98 15.65
CA GLU A 518 -0.58 4.16 14.44
C GLU A 518 0.88 4.12 13.93
N GLU A 519 1.36 2.97 13.42
CA GLU A 519 2.73 2.81 12.89
C GLU A 519 2.91 3.53 11.53
N ASP A 520 2.74 4.86 11.53
CA ASP A 520 2.50 5.69 10.34
C ASP A 520 3.64 6.66 10.00
N LEU A 521 4.76 6.60 10.72
CA LEU A 521 5.81 7.61 10.63
C LEU A 521 6.41 7.72 9.22
N VAL A 522 6.70 8.96 8.83
CA VAL A 522 7.46 9.27 7.61
C VAL A 522 8.77 9.93 7.99
N PHE A 523 9.89 9.24 7.76
CA PHE A 523 11.23 9.76 8.02
C PHE A 523 11.83 10.41 6.77
N ARG A 524 12.34 11.64 6.92
CA ARG A 524 12.93 12.45 5.85
C ARG A 524 14.22 13.12 6.31
N PHE A 525 15.19 13.29 5.40
CA PHE A 525 16.46 13.94 5.69
C PHE A 525 17.02 14.67 4.47
N ALA A 526 18.02 15.53 4.67
CA ALA A 526 18.81 16.16 3.61
C ALA A 526 20.31 15.91 3.83
N LEU A 527 21.08 15.85 2.75
CA LEU A 527 22.54 15.90 2.82
C LEU A 527 23.03 17.34 2.63
N PRO A 528 24.21 17.71 3.18
CA PRO A 528 24.79 19.03 2.97
C PRO A 528 24.78 19.49 1.51
N ASN A 529 24.21 20.68 1.30
CA ASN A 529 23.99 21.33 0.00
C ASN A 529 22.84 20.77 -0.87
N GLU A 530 21.99 19.86 -0.38
CA GLU A 530 20.77 19.44 -1.08
C GLU A 530 19.55 20.30 -0.69
N ASN A 531 18.97 21.00 -1.67
CA ASN A 531 17.76 21.82 -1.47
C ASN A 531 16.45 21.01 -1.54
N PHE A 532 16.48 19.72 -1.20
CA PHE A 532 15.33 18.81 -1.26
C PHE A 532 15.48 17.68 -0.22
N PHE A 533 14.35 17.15 0.23
CA PHE A 533 14.33 16.00 1.14
C PHE A 533 14.47 14.68 0.38
N ARG A 534 15.24 13.77 0.97
CA ARG A 534 15.20 12.32 0.71
C ARG A 534 14.29 11.66 1.72
N PHE A 535 13.68 10.55 1.31
CA PHE A 535 12.94 9.67 2.20
C PHE A 535 13.90 8.63 2.78
N GLY A 536 13.91 8.50 4.10
CA GLY A 536 14.47 7.34 4.78
C GLY A 536 13.42 6.24 4.93
N LYS A 537 13.86 5.05 5.30
CA LYS A 537 12.93 3.98 5.72
C LYS A 537 12.55 4.18 7.18
N VAL A 538 11.32 3.81 7.55
CA VAL A 538 10.95 3.56 8.95
C VAL A 538 10.88 2.05 9.19
N VAL A 539 11.42 1.60 10.32
CA VAL A 539 11.36 0.20 10.78
C VAL A 539 11.00 0.18 12.26
N PHE A 540 9.77 -0.23 12.57
CA PHE A 540 9.38 -0.60 13.93
C PHE A 540 9.81 -2.05 14.19
N ASP A 541 10.57 -2.28 15.27
CA ASP A 541 11.08 -3.58 15.74
C ASP A 541 10.68 -3.81 17.21
N ASP A 542 10.68 -5.06 17.68
CA ASP A 542 10.37 -5.40 19.08
C ASP A 542 11.44 -4.92 20.09
N MET A 543 12.65 -4.64 19.59
CA MET A 543 13.75 -3.97 20.27
C MET A 543 14.54 -3.14 19.25
N LEU A 544 15.22 -2.07 19.66
CA LEU A 544 16.16 -1.36 18.77
C LEU A 544 17.16 -2.30 18.08
N THR A 545 17.24 -2.21 16.74
CA THR A 545 18.19 -2.95 15.92
C THR A 545 19.62 -2.54 16.29
N THR A 546 20.37 -3.46 16.89
CA THR A 546 21.81 -3.32 17.05
C THR A 546 22.48 -3.69 15.73
N LEU A 547 23.06 -2.70 15.07
CA LEU A 547 23.99 -2.98 13.99
C LEU A 547 25.22 -3.70 14.56
N PRO A 548 25.77 -4.71 13.86
CA PRO A 548 27.12 -5.17 14.15
C PRO A 548 28.04 -3.98 13.92
N GLN A 549 28.53 -3.39 15.01
CA GLN A 549 29.33 -2.17 14.95
C GLN A 549 30.48 -2.38 13.97
N GLY A 550 30.84 -1.34 13.20
CA GLY A 550 31.82 -1.44 12.13
C GLY A 550 33.17 -1.92 12.67
N GLY A 551 33.40 -3.24 12.66
CA GLY A 551 34.53 -3.87 13.35
C GLY A 551 35.83 -3.24 12.89
N LEU A 552 36.52 -2.56 13.81
CA LEU A 552 37.73 -1.83 13.45
C LEU A 552 38.73 -2.82 12.89
N VAL A 553 39.40 -2.42 11.80
CA VAL A 553 40.36 -3.29 11.13
C VAL A 553 41.56 -3.50 12.06
N GLY A 554 41.58 -4.60 12.81
CA GLY A 554 42.51 -4.85 13.92
C GLY A 554 41.88 -5.12 15.29
N ASP A 555 40.61 -4.77 15.50
CA ASP A 555 39.82 -5.06 16.71
C ASP A 555 39.32 -6.51 16.61
N TYR A 556 40.12 -7.43 17.13
CA TYR A 556 39.93 -8.86 17.01
C TYR A 556 39.12 -9.46 18.16
N ASN A 557 39.01 -8.75 19.29
CA ASN A 557 38.14 -9.14 20.40
C ASN A 557 36.69 -8.63 20.25
N GLY A 558 36.47 -7.57 19.47
CA GLY A 558 35.17 -6.93 19.25
C GLY A 558 34.74 -5.95 20.34
N ASP A 559 35.69 -5.35 21.08
CA ASP A 559 35.41 -4.40 22.17
C ASP A 559 35.36 -2.92 21.72
N GLY A 560 35.63 -2.65 20.43
CA GLY A 560 35.61 -1.32 19.84
C GLY A 560 36.93 -0.57 19.99
N THR A 561 38.02 -1.19 20.47
CA THR A 561 39.33 -0.55 20.67
C THR A 561 40.49 -1.42 20.19
N VAL A 562 41.22 -0.97 19.15
CA VAL A 562 42.38 -1.70 18.61
C VAL A 562 43.60 -1.55 19.55
N ASP A 563 43.85 -2.51 20.45
CA ASP A 563 44.91 -2.43 21.46
C ASP A 563 45.80 -3.69 21.58
N ALA A 564 46.46 -3.88 22.73
CA ALA A 564 47.33 -5.01 23.01
C ALA A 564 46.57 -6.34 23.25
N ALA A 565 45.27 -6.32 23.54
CA ALA A 565 44.42 -7.49 23.68
C ALA A 565 44.23 -8.19 22.32
N ASP A 566 43.92 -7.44 21.27
CA ASP A 566 43.73 -7.98 19.91
C ASP A 566 44.97 -8.68 19.37
N TYR A 567 46.14 -8.13 19.69
CA TYR A 567 47.41 -8.78 19.36
C TYR A 567 47.49 -10.21 19.93
N THR A 568 46.91 -10.46 21.11
CA THR A 568 46.84 -11.83 21.67
C THR A 568 45.82 -12.68 20.94
N ILE A 569 44.64 -12.14 20.60
CA ILE A 569 43.62 -12.86 19.82
C ILE A 569 44.15 -13.27 18.44
N TRP A 570 44.79 -12.36 17.70
CA TRP A 570 45.45 -12.67 16.44
C TRP A 570 46.60 -13.67 16.62
N ARG A 571 47.42 -13.50 17.66
CA ARG A 571 48.60 -14.34 17.89
C ARG A 571 48.22 -15.79 18.17
N ASP A 572 47.19 -16.00 18.98
CA ASP A 572 46.73 -17.33 19.41
C ASP A 572 45.93 -18.03 18.30
N ASN A 573 45.24 -17.28 17.44
CA ASN A 573 44.49 -17.80 16.29
C ASN A 573 45.26 -17.75 14.96
N LEU A 574 46.56 -17.47 14.95
CA LEU A 574 47.37 -17.42 13.73
C LEU A 574 47.35 -18.77 12.97
N GLY A 575 46.88 -18.74 11.72
CA GLY A 575 46.67 -19.91 10.87
C GLY A 575 45.36 -20.68 11.12
N GLN A 576 44.47 -20.19 11.99
CA GLN A 576 43.12 -20.73 12.20
C GLN A 576 42.10 -20.15 11.21
N ASP A 577 40.86 -20.63 11.30
CA ASP A 577 39.73 -20.16 10.52
C ASP A 577 39.37 -18.68 10.86
N PRO A 578 38.93 -17.86 9.88
CA PRO A 578 38.57 -16.46 10.12
C PRO A 578 37.48 -16.22 11.17
N SER A 579 36.62 -17.20 11.43
CA SER A 579 35.58 -17.13 12.47
C SER A 579 36.11 -17.06 13.91
N ALA A 580 37.43 -17.19 14.11
CA ALA A 580 38.08 -17.02 15.42
C ALA A 580 38.45 -15.56 15.75
N LEU A 581 38.10 -14.59 14.89
CA LEU A 581 38.22 -13.15 15.13
C LEU A 581 36.82 -12.49 15.09
N ALA A 582 36.67 -11.31 15.68
CA ALA A 582 35.45 -10.51 15.55
C ALA A 582 35.09 -10.23 14.07
N ALA A 583 33.80 -10.13 13.75
CA ALA A 583 33.35 -9.90 12.38
C ALA A 583 33.87 -8.56 11.82
N ASN A 584 34.19 -8.51 10.52
CA ASN A 584 34.73 -7.36 9.79
C ASN A 584 36.10 -6.80 10.25
N SER A 585 36.66 -7.29 11.36
CA SER A 585 37.96 -6.87 11.92
C SER A 585 39.20 -7.10 11.05
N ARG A 586 39.11 -7.94 10.02
CA ARG A 586 40.28 -8.39 9.23
C ARG A 586 40.77 -7.34 8.25
N ALA A 587 41.96 -7.55 7.71
CA ALA A 587 42.50 -6.70 6.64
C ALA A 587 41.53 -6.66 5.43
N PRO A 588 41.23 -5.48 4.85
CA PRO A 588 40.34 -5.37 3.69
C PRO A 588 40.80 -6.25 2.52
N GLY A 589 39.91 -7.14 2.06
CA GLY A 589 40.20 -8.12 1.02
C GLY A 589 40.98 -9.37 1.48
N ALA A 590 41.14 -9.61 2.79
CA ALA A 590 41.70 -10.85 3.31
C ALA A 590 40.84 -12.07 2.90
N SER A 591 41.49 -13.17 2.55
CA SER A 591 40.85 -14.43 2.16
C SER A 591 41.67 -15.64 2.62
N GLY A 592 40.98 -16.72 3.02
CA GLY A 592 41.62 -17.85 3.68
C GLY A 592 41.96 -17.60 5.15
N PRO A 593 42.79 -18.44 5.78
CA PRO A 593 43.10 -18.40 7.22
C PRO A 593 43.63 -17.06 7.74
N ILE A 594 43.63 -16.91 9.07
CA ILE A 594 44.21 -15.77 9.79
C ILE A 594 45.72 -15.74 9.55
N ASP A 595 46.26 -14.60 9.11
CA ASP A 595 47.59 -14.57 8.48
C ASP A 595 48.47 -13.37 8.90
N GLN A 596 49.55 -13.12 8.14
CA GLN A 596 50.50 -12.05 8.39
C GLN A 596 50.01 -10.66 7.90
N GLY A 597 49.00 -10.60 7.03
CA GLY A 597 48.30 -9.38 6.62
C GLY A 597 47.40 -8.82 7.72
N ASP A 598 46.70 -9.69 8.47
CA ASP A 598 45.91 -9.28 9.66
C ASP A 598 46.77 -8.56 10.71
N TYR A 599 47.99 -9.03 10.96
CA TYR A 599 48.94 -8.33 11.83
C TYR A 599 49.31 -6.93 11.33
N VAL A 600 49.38 -6.74 10.01
CA VAL A 600 49.67 -5.43 9.40
C VAL A 600 48.46 -4.50 9.53
N ALA A 601 47.24 -5.02 9.37
CA ALA A 601 46.00 -4.31 9.67
C ALA A 601 45.99 -3.79 11.13
N TRP A 602 46.10 -4.70 12.11
CA TRP A 602 46.17 -4.35 13.53
C TRP A 602 47.27 -3.33 13.84
N ARG A 603 48.49 -3.54 13.33
CA ARG A 603 49.61 -2.62 13.56
C ARG A 603 49.32 -1.21 13.03
N ASN A 604 48.67 -1.10 11.87
CA ASN A 604 48.40 0.18 11.22
C ASN A 604 47.30 0.98 11.94
N ASN A 605 46.40 0.28 12.63
CA ASN A 605 45.22 0.85 13.28
C ASN A 605 45.30 0.86 14.83
N TYR A 606 46.40 0.37 15.41
CA TYR A 606 46.63 0.37 16.86
C TYR A 606 46.41 1.75 17.51
N GLY A 607 45.51 1.80 18.49
CA GLY A 607 45.04 3.03 19.14
C GLY A 607 43.84 3.71 18.47
N GLN A 608 43.22 3.09 17.46
CA GLN A 608 41.88 3.46 17.01
C GLN A 608 40.82 2.93 17.99
N THR A 609 39.77 3.73 18.18
CA THR A 609 38.61 3.44 19.03
C THR A 609 37.36 3.83 18.28
N ASN A 610 36.31 3.01 18.33
CA ASN A 610 34.99 3.42 17.88
C ASN A 610 34.51 4.57 18.79
N ALA A 611 33.91 5.58 18.18
CA ALA A 611 33.50 6.77 18.92
C ALA A 611 32.28 6.44 19.79
N ALA A 612 32.53 6.12 21.06
CA ALA A 612 31.49 5.80 22.03
C ALA A 612 30.57 7.02 22.27
N VAL A 613 29.47 7.07 21.51
CA VAL A 613 28.33 7.96 21.78
C VAL A 613 27.77 7.56 23.15
N GLY A 614 27.98 8.41 24.16
CA GLY A 614 27.59 8.12 25.55
C GLY A 614 28.62 8.41 26.65
N ALA A 615 29.78 9.02 26.34
CA ALA A 615 30.68 9.52 27.38
C ALA A 615 31.29 10.88 27.03
N ALA A 616 30.57 11.96 27.33
CA ALA A 616 31.13 13.31 27.31
C ALA A 616 32.32 13.39 28.28
N ALA A 617 33.54 13.50 27.74
CA ALA A 617 34.76 13.71 28.52
C ALA A 617 34.75 15.13 29.12
N GLY A 618 33.99 15.31 30.19
CA GLY A 618 33.74 16.59 30.84
C GLY A 618 35.06 17.31 31.11
N SER A 619 35.22 18.48 30.49
CA SER A 619 36.47 19.23 30.46
C SER A 619 36.93 19.55 31.88
N VAL A 620 37.91 18.78 32.38
CA VAL A 620 38.42 18.89 33.75
C VAL A 620 38.90 20.33 33.97
N PRO A 621 38.26 21.12 34.85
CA PRO A 621 38.64 22.51 35.04
C PRO A 621 40.10 22.61 35.49
N GLU A 622 40.87 23.50 34.85
CA GLU A 622 42.31 23.60 35.08
C GLU A 622 42.63 23.70 36.59
N PRO A 623 43.64 22.98 37.11
CA PRO A 623 43.87 22.90 38.54
C PRO A 623 44.01 24.27 39.21
N ALA A 624 43.16 24.51 40.23
CA ALA A 624 43.15 25.73 41.05
C ALA A 624 44.49 26.00 41.78
N SER A 625 45.48 25.12 41.62
CA SER A 625 46.91 25.31 41.89
C SER A 625 47.45 26.69 41.51
N ILE A 626 47.06 27.27 40.37
CA ILE A 626 47.52 28.63 39.97
C ILE A 626 46.95 29.70 40.92
N CYS A 627 45.65 29.62 41.23
CA CYS A 627 44.99 30.53 42.18
C CYS A 627 45.54 30.37 43.61
N LEU A 628 45.83 29.13 44.03
CA LEU A 628 46.48 28.84 45.31
C LEU A 628 47.91 29.39 45.36
N ALA A 629 48.71 29.23 44.30
CA ALA A 629 50.05 29.80 44.21
C ALA A 629 50.01 31.34 44.30
N ALA A 630 49.08 32.00 43.59
CA ALA A 630 48.88 33.44 43.66
C ALA A 630 48.54 33.91 45.10
N LEU A 631 47.66 33.20 45.80
CA LEU A 631 47.31 33.49 47.20
C LEU A 631 48.51 33.33 48.17
N VAL A 632 49.38 32.35 47.94
CA VAL A 632 50.63 32.17 48.72
C VAL A 632 51.63 33.31 48.45
N PHE A 633 51.77 33.78 47.20
CA PHE A 633 52.60 34.94 46.89
C PHE A 633 52.05 36.24 47.50
N LEU A 634 50.73 36.47 47.45
CA LEU A 634 50.10 37.66 48.02
C LEU A 634 50.18 37.71 49.56
N THR A 635 50.05 36.56 50.23
CA THR A 635 50.16 36.48 51.70
C THR A 635 51.60 36.59 52.20
N THR A 636 52.59 36.09 51.45
CA THR A 636 54.01 36.18 51.84
C THR A 636 54.59 37.59 51.63
N GLN A 637 54.21 38.34 50.60
CA GLN A 637 54.68 39.73 50.43
C GLN A 637 54.17 40.66 51.56
N ARG A 638 52.99 40.40 52.13
CA ARG A 638 52.44 41.20 53.25
C ARG A 638 53.20 41.05 54.59
N ARG A 639 54.24 40.20 54.66
CA ARG A 639 55.10 40.00 55.85
C ARG A 639 56.50 40.63 55.74
N ARG A 640 56.73 41.55 54.79
CA ARG A 640 57.98 42.34 54.68
C ARG A 640 57.77 43.85 54.60
N ARG A 641 57.22 44.43 55.68
CA ARG A 641 57.48 45.79 56.13
C ARG A 641 57.48 45.81 57.66
#